data_AF-A0AAX0XM72-F1
#
_entry.id   AF-A0AAX0XM72-F1
#
_cell.length_a   1.000
_cell.length_b   1.000
_cell.length_c   1.000
_cell.angle_alpha   90.00
_cell.angle_beta   90.00
_cell.angle_gamma   90.00
#
_symmetry.space_group_name_H-M   'P 1'
#
loop_
_entity.id
_entity.type
_entity.pdbx_description
1 polymer ?
#
loop_
_entity_poly.entity_id
_entity_poly.type
_entity_poly.pdbx_seq_one_letter_code
_entity_poly.pdbx_strand_id
1 'polypeptide(L)'
;MTFALSFNGERIYKKYNNWTEVDFLYKKSSFVMCFYEWTHNMNLIDFGQLIKIYREHRDISQEKLSDVIGSDINRSVIAHLEQGVRLPKPEQIKSICSALDIPKPMWCHFADVTSQSRLDFEGVLKELVGETLEVGNHDAQAIIALDELIKSLFSNIPSHHQKHDIFNSVLVFYNKGPISLSFFEKYFKRSAFSDMDSFQRAVETYQIDAIRIYPTFEDAFISMSSSDDISYILAQISKKDTTSYGDRTEWGCINNIEDKLLPDLGYISAKQVRQEVTERKWLIEQLELLSEKGERYLKGLTIKKKNKIDAYLRKFDSVFLHGINSSLFVFDRDELSRESARLAPLQEDGRLIQMEKTQKIALQNLSNYLAADYMDVYIATSMRSEADYISVNNFVKSLFDTPSIRELKLRYFNPTQSWIDDRVAKGLVEALMLKRASMTIYMAQKSDTFGKDSEASVALGQGKPVIVYVPKLVIEGREQIDVEEYFKSSRGKLADIYNSLPGEGSGEEDEINDTIDDEAIISTILNSKISSADDASICDAVRSIWADFDLYNEVHRVPDDLKEKYREWLDTVIKNVHINTIDVSIREHLVRVLIATSINFEKRAKIFREVHPLALQVILSSGVLNGILVTRTVAQCAKIVECIVKNEFSLVMNRDEDNYRVIEHNTGSTIRVISRHALLRNAFQSYYKGS
;
A
#
# COMPACT_ATOMS: atom_id res chain seq x y z
N MET A 1 39.03 -28.63 -5.79
CA MET A 1 39.85 -29.82 -5.48
C MET A 1 39.43 -30.27 -4.09
N THR A 2 38.72 -31.39 -4.01
CA THR A 2 38.00 -31.87 -2.83
C THR A 2 38.97 -32.46 -1.82
N PHE A 3 39.06 -31.92 -0.60
CA PHE A 3 39.66 -32.61 0.54
C PHE A 3 38.58 -32.84 1.59
N ALA A 4 37.97 -34.02 1.53
CA ALA A 4 37.14 -34.54 2.61
C ALA A 4 38.06 -35.08 3.71
N LEU A 5 38.06 -34.45 4.89
CA LEU A 5 38.67 -35.01 6.09
C LEU A 5 37.57 -35.57 6.99
N SER A 6 37.37 -36.88 6.92
CA SER A 6 36.59 -37.61 7.93
C SER A 6 37.41 -37.66 9.22
N PHE A 7 36.97 -36.95 10.26
CA PHE A 7 37.50 -37.10 11.61
C PHE A 7 36.86 -38.34 12.25
N ASN A 8 37.61 -39.44 12.30
CA ASN A 8 37.29 -40.62 13.12
C ASN A 8 38.40 -40.80 14.17
N GLY A 9 38.09 -40.48 15.42
CA GLY A 9 39.02 -40.36 16.55
C GLY A 9 39.77 -41.64 16.96
N GLU A 10 39.39 -42.81 16.45
CA GLU A 10 40.01 -44.08 16.89
C GLU A 10 41.25 -44.49 16.09
N ARG A 11 41.48 -43.94 14.90
CA ARG A 11 42.62 -44.38 14.05
C ARG A 11 43.97 -43.73 14.40
N ILE A 12 43.96 -42.66 15.22
CA ILE A 12 45.18 -41.96 15.64
C ILE A 12 45.88 -42.72 16.77
N TYR A 13 45.21 -43.54 17.57
CA TYR A 13 45.87 -44.23 18.69
C TYR A 13 46.78 -45.40 18.29
N LYS A 14 46.60 -46.00 17.10
CA LYS A 14 47.33 -47.23 16.70
C LYS A 14 48.55 -47.02 15.79
N LYS A 15 48.88 -45.78 15.39
CA LYS A 15 50.02 -45.49 14.50
C LYS A 15 51.16 -44.71 15.18
N TYR A 16 51.14 -44.57 16.51
CA TYR A 16 52.03 -43.68 17.26
C TYR A 16 53.03 -44.39 18.20
N ASN A 17 53.26 -45.69 18.05
CA ASN A 17 54.22 -46.42 18.89
C ASN A 17 55.70 -46.32 18.44
N ASN A 18 56.04 -45.60 17.36
CA ASN A 18 57.39 -45.60 16.77
C ASN A 18 57.98 -44.19 16.51
N TRP A 19 57.70 -43.19 17.35
CA TRP A 19 58.26 -41.84 17.18
C TRP A 19 59.16 -41.48 18.36
N THR A 20 60.30 -40.85 18.09
CA THR A 20 61.20 -40.33 19.13
C THR A 20 60.64 -39.01 19.70
N GLU A 21 60.96 -38.71 20.97
CA GLU A 21 60.42 -37.55 21.73
C GLU A 21 60.55 -36.19 21.03
N VAL A 22 61.51 -36.04 20.11
CA VAL A 22 61.79 -34.77 19.42
C VAL A 22 60.79 -34.47 18.29
N ASP A 23 60.33 -35.49 17.56
CA ASP A 23 59.31 -35.32 16.50
C ASP A 23 57.91 -35.04 17.07
N PHE A 24 57.65 -35.51 18.29
CA PHE A 24 56.38 -35.29 18.97
C PHE A 24 56.20 -33.83 19.38
N LEU A 25 57.27 -33.15 19.81
CA LEU A 25 57.23 -31.75 20.25
C LEU A 25 57.09 -30.76 19.08
N TYR A 26 57.78 -31.00 17.96
CA TYR A 26 57.73 -30.10 16.79
C TYR A 26 56.35 -30.12 16.10
N LYS A 27 55.72 -31.29 15.97
CA LYS A 27 54.37 -31.41 15.38
C LYS A 27 53.25 -30.98 16.33
N LYS A 28 53.42 -31.09 17.65
CA LYS A 28 52.46 -30.53 18.62
C LYS A 28 52.39 -29.01 18.47
N SER A 29 53.52 -28.35 18.25
CA SER A 29 53.56 -26.88 18.08
C SER A 29 52.91 -26.42 16.77
N SER A 30 53.15 -27.11 15.64
CA SER A 30 52.45 -26.80 14.38
C SER A 30 50.97 -27.15 14.39
N PHE A 31 50.57 -28.26 15.03
CA PHE A 31 49.17 -28.64 15.13
C PHE A 31 48.41 -27.73 16.10
N VAL A 32 49.03 -27.32 17.20
CA VAL A 32 48.47 -26.31 18.11
C VAL A 32 48.39 -24.95 17.42
N MET A 33 49.39 -24.51 16.65
CA MET A 33 49.32 -23.28 15.85
C MET A 33 48.20 -23.32 14.80
N CYS A 34 48.13 -24.36 13.96
CA CYS A 34 47.04 -24.50 12.99
C CYS A 34 45.66 -24.62 13.65
N PHE A 35 45.56 -25.27 14.82
CA PHE A 35 44.31 -25.37 15.56
C PHE A 35 43.94 -24.02 16.19
N TYR A 36 44.91 -23.25 16.70
CA TYR A 36 44.70 -21.92 17.25
C TYR A 36 44.27 -20.93 16.17
N GLU A 37 44.95 -20.93 15.01
CA GLU A 37 44.58 -20.17 13.81
C GLU A 37 43.18 -20.55 13.30
N TRP A 38 42.87 -21.85 13.23
CA TRP A 38 41.55 -22.33 12.81
C TRP A 38 40.44 -21.90 13.77
N THR A 39 40.67 -21.94 15.08
CA THR A 39 39.68 -21.47 16.07
C THR A 39 39.50 -19.95 16.04
N HIS A 40 40.54 -19.16 15.78
CA HIS A 40 40.41 -17.70 15.67
C HIS A 40 39.74 -17.24 14.37
N ASN A 41 39.77 -18.07 13.32
CA ASN A 41 39.12 -17.80 12.04
C ASN A 41 37.67 -18.34 11.96
N MET A 42 37.16 -18.95 13.02
CA MET A 42 35.79 -19.48 13.06
C MET A 42 34.79 -18.31 13.13
N ASN A 43 33.85 -18.24 12.17
CA ASN A 43 32.79 -17.22 12.19
C ASN A 43 31.59 -17.67 13.06
N LEU A 44 30.60 -16.79 13.26
CA LEU A 44 29.43 -17.09 14.09
C LEU A 44 28.59 -18.25 13.54
N ILE A 45 28.54 -18.42 12.21
CA ILE A 45 27.81 -19.52 11.56
C ILE A 45 28.54 -20.84 11.80
N ASP A 46 29.87 -20.86 11.60
CA ASP A 46 30.73 -22.02 11.86
C ASP A 46 30.66 -22.41 13.34
N PHE A 47 30.63 -21.43 14.24
CA PHE A 47 30.45 -21.65 15.66
C PHE A 47 29.06 -22.20 15.99
N GLY A 48 28.00 -21.66 15.39
CA GLY A 48 26.64 -22.20 15.50
C GLY A 48 26.56 -23.66 15.02
N GLN A 49 27.19 -23.97 13.90
CA GLN A 49 27.29 -25.34 13.38
C GLN A 49 28.10 -26.24 14.31
N LEU A 50 29.20 -25.75 14.88
CA LEU A 50 30.01 -26.48 15.86
C LEU A 50 29.16 -26.86 17.09
N ILE A 51 28.41 -25.90 17.64
CA ILE A 51 27.50 -26.09 18.76
C ILE A 51 26.46 -27.16 18.41
N LYS A 52 25.84 -27.05 17.23
CA LYS A 52 24.86 -28.02 16.73
C LYS A 52 25.46 -29.42 16.62
N ILE A 53 26.66 -29.56 16.04
CA ILE A 53 27.36 -30.84 15.89
C ILE A 53 27.62 -31.49 17.25
N TYR A 54 28.15 -30.74 18.22
CA TYR A 54 28.43 -31.27 19.56
C TYR A 54 27.14 -31.62 20.33
N ARG A 55 26.07 -30.85 20.14
CA ARG A 55 24.75 -31.16 20.73
C ARG A 55 24.16 -32.44 20.13
N GLU A 56 24.17 -32.56 18.81
CA GLU A 56 23.63 -33.73 18.09
C GLU A 56 24.45 -34.99 18.39
N HIS A 57 25.78 -34.89 18.49
CA HIS A 57 26.64 -36.01 18.88
C HIS A 57 26.34 -36.52 20.31
N ARG A 58 25.68 -35.71 21.15
CA ARG A 58 25.28 -36.10 22.51
C ARG A 58 23.82 -36.55 22.60
N ASP A 59 23.09 -36.59 21.48
CA ASP A 59 21.65 -36.88 21.44
C ASP A 59 20.81 -35.97 22.37
N ILE A 60 21.22 -34.70 22.50
CA ILE A 60 20.51 -33.71 23.32
C ILE A 60 19.65 -32.82 22.40
N SER A 61 18.36 -32.65 22.71
CA SER A 61 17.52 -31.68 22.00
C SER A 61 17.82 -30.25 22.47
N GLN A 62 17.49 -29.22 21.67
CA GLN A 62 17.67 -27.82 22.09
C GLN A 62 16.95 -27.51 23.41
N GLU A 63 15.77 -28.09 23.61
CA GLU A 63 14.94 -27.94 24.82
C GLU A 63 15.58 -28.62 26.04
N LYS A 64 16.08 -29.84 25.86
CA LYS A 64 16.79 -30.57 26.91
C LYS A 64 18.12 -29.89 27.27
N LEU A 65 18.79 -29.26 26.31
CA LEU A 65 20.01 -28.47 26.58
C LEU A 65 19.70 -27.21 27.39
N SER A 66 18.59 -26.50 27.12
CA SER A 66 18.15 -25.40 27.98
C SER A 66 17.82 -25.87 29.39
N ASP A 67 17.14 -27.01 29.55
CA ASP A 67 16.79 -27.55 30.86
C ASP A 67 18.02 -27.94 31.69
N VAL A 68 19.05 -28.48 31.05
CA VAL A 68 20.33 -28.87 31.69
C VAL A 68 21.11 -27.66 32.19
N ILE A 69 21.01 -26.52 31.50
CA ILE A 69 21.74 -25.29 31.87
C ILE A 69 20.96 -24.48 32.91
N GLY A 70 19.62 -24.46 32.85
CA GLY A 70 18.74 -23.78 33.81
C GLY A 70 18.14 -22.47 33.31
N SER A 71 17.54 -21.69 34.22
CA SER A 71 16.61 -20.57 33.94
C SER A 71 17.18 -19.38 33.15
N ASP A 72 18.49 -19.32 32.94
CA ASP A 72 19.15 -18.22 32.23
C ASP A 72 19.26 -18.43 30.71
N ILE A 73 18.86 -19.59 30.18
CA ILE A 73 18.90 -19.90 28.74
C ILE A 73 17.62 -20.63 28.31
N ASN A 74 16.94 -20.12 27.29
CA ASN A 74 15.78 -20.79 26.70
C ASN A 74 16.14 -21.44 25.35
N ARG A 75 15.25 -22.30 24.85
CA ARG A 75 15.40 -22.98 23.56
C ARG A 75 15.69 -22.01 22.40
N SER A 76 15.06 -20.84 22.38
CA SER A 76 15.22 -19.85 21.30
C SER A 76 16.64 -19.28 21.25
N VAL A 77 17.28 -19.04 22.40
CA VAL A 77 18.68 -18.59 22.47
C VAL A 77 19.62 -19.63 21.84
N ILE A 78 19.40 -20.92 22.13
CA ILE A 78 20.18 -22.02 21.55
C ILE A 78 19.93 -22.10 20.04
N ALA A 79 18.67 -22.00 19.60
CA ALA A 79 18.31 -22.04 18.19
C ALA A 79 18.95 -20.89 17.39
N HIS A 80 18.88 -19.65 17.89
CA HIS A 80 19.50 -18.50 17.23
C HIS A 80 21.03 -18.60 17.19
N LEU A 81 21.67 -19.18 18.22
CA LEU A 81 23.10 -19.45 18.19
C LEU A 81 23.45 -20.50 17.13
N GLU A 82 22.74 -21.63 17.08
CA GLU A 82 22.99 -22.70 16.11
C GLU A 82 22.78 -22.26 14.65
N GLN A 83 21.88 -21.32 14.42
CA GLN A 83 21.63 -20.72 13.12
C GLN A 83 22.64 -19.62 12.75
N GLY A 84 23.56 -19.26 13.66
CA GLY A 84 24.50 -18.17 13.48
C GLY A 84 23.85 -16.78 13.44
N VAL A 85 22.63 -16.65 13.97
CA VAL A 85 21.81 -15.43 13.93
C VAL A 85 22.22 -14.46 15.03
N ARG A 86 22.42 -14.98 16.26
CA ARG A 86 22.73 -14.15 17.43
C ARG A 86 23.69 -14.86 18.37
N LEU A 87 24.72 -14.14 18.80
CA LEU A 87 25.63 -14.61 19.82
C LEU A 87 25.06 -14.33 21.24
N PRO A 88 24.94 -15.34 22.13
CA PRO A 88 24.47 -15.16 23.51
C PRO A 88 25.46 -14.37 24.37
N LYS A 89 25.05 -13.99 25.59
CA LYS A 89 25.97 -13.33 26.53
C LYS A 89 27.18 -14.22 26.83
N PRO A 90 28.37 -13.66 27.14
CA PRO A 90 29.58 -14.43 27.48
C PRO A 90 29.36 -15.55 28.51
N GLU A 91 28.59 -15.30 29.55
CA GLU A 91 28.26 -16.30 30.59
C GLU A 91 27.35 -17.42 30.06
N GLN A 92 26.47 -17.10 29.12
CA GLN A 92 25.62 -18.09 28.44
C GLN A 92 26.44 -18.96 27.48
N ILE A 93 27.38 -18.36 26.72
CA ILE A 93 28.31 -19.11 25.84
C ILE A 93 29.15 -20.08 26.68
N LYS A 94 29.73 -19.61 27.78
CA LYS A 94 30.49 -20.45 28.72
C LYS A 94 29.65 -21.63 29.21
N SER A 95 28.39 -21.38 29.57
CA SER A 95 27.47 -22.39 30.08
C SER A 95 27.09 -23.43 29.01
N ILE A 96 26.73 -22.98 27.80
CA ILE A 96 26.40 -23.86 26.66
C ILE A 96 27.61 -24.73 26.29
N CYS A 97 28.77 -24.11 26.12
CA CYS A 97 29.97 -24.82 25.68
C CYS A 97 30.50 -25.78 26.75
N SER A 98 30.34 -25.44 28.03
CA SER A 98 30.70 -26.34 29.14
C SER A 98 29.73 -27.53 29.21
N ALA A 99 28.42 -27.32 29.05
CA ALA A 99 27.43 -28.40 29.03
C ALA A 99 27.62 -29.37 27.84
N LEU A 100 28.18 -28.87 26.74
CA LEU A 100 28.51 -29.66 25.54
C LEU A 100 29.97 -30.17 25.53
N ASP A 101 30.73 -29.97 26.61
CA ASP A 101 32.19 -30.17 26.73
C ASP A 101 32.98 -29.78 25.47
N ILE A 102 32.62 -28.64 24.88
CA ILE A 102 33.38 -28.07 23.76
C ILE A 102 34.69 -27.54 24.33
N PRO A 103 35.86 -27.94 23.78
CA PRO A 103 37.15 -27.46 24.25
C PRO A 103 37.23 -25.92 24.29
N LYS A 104 37.66 -25.37 25.43
CA LYS A 104 37.77 -23.91 25.67
C LYS A 104 38.39 -23.11 24.52
N PRO A 105 39.50 -23.55 23.88
CA PRO A 105 40.10 -22.82 22.77
C PRO A 105 39.17 -22.60 21.57
N MET A 106 38.14 -23.44 21.39
CA MET A 106 37.23 -23.37 20.24
C MET A 106 36.11 -22.34 20.39
N TRP A 107 35.92 -21.78 21.59
CA TRP A 107 34.82 -20.86 21.86
C TRP A 107 35.20 -19.66 22.73
N CYS A 108 36.38 -19.66 23.36
CA CYS A 108 36.74 -18.62 24.32
C CYS A 108 36.82 -17.22 23.73
N HIS A 109 37.11 -17.08 22.43
CA HIS A 109 37.09 -15.79 21.75
C HIS A 109 35.65 -15.27 21.57
N PHE A 110 34.66 -16.13 21.29
CA PHE A 110 33.26 -15.71 21.28
C PHE A 110 32.74 -15.32 22.67
N ALA A 111 33.33 -15.87 23.73
CA ALA A 111 33.03 -15.48 25.11
C ALA A 111 33.85 -14.26 25.60
N ASP A 112 34.65 -13.62 24.75
CA ASP A 112 35.36 -12.39 25.08
C ASP A 112 34.48 -11.16 24.80
N VAL A 113 34.47 -10.21 25.74
CA VAL A 113 33.60 -9.02 25.67
C VAL A 113 34.03 -8.09 24.53
N THR A 114 35.31 -8.05 24.21
CA THR A 114 35.87 -7.31 23.06
C THR A 114 35.40 -7.91 21.74
N SER A 115 35.42 -9.23 21.61
CA SER A 115 34.92 -9.95 20.43
C SER A 115 33.41 -9.79 20.27
N GLN A 116 32.63 -9.79 21.36
CA GLN A 116 31.20 -9.46 21.31
C GLN A 116 30.97 -8.03 20.79
N SER A 117 31.73 -7.06 21.30
CA SER A 117 31.62 -5.65 20.86
C SER A 117 31.95 -5.47 19.39
N ARG A 118 32.95 -6.21 18.88
CA ARG A 118 33.28 -6.26 17.44
C ARG A 118 32.14 -6.88 16.63
N LEU A 119 31.60 -8.03 17.05
CA LEU A 119 30.51 -8.69 16.34
C LEU A 119 29.24 -7.83 16.30
N ASP A 120 28.93 -7.12 17.39
CA ASP A 120 27.82 -6.16 17.44
C ASP A 120 28.08 -4.99 16.47
N PHE A 121 29.32 -4.47 16.44
CA PHE A 121 29.73 -3.43 15.49
C PHE A 121 29.63 -3.91 14.03
N GLU A 122 30.15 -5.09 13.70
CA GLU A 122 30.03 -5.73 12.38
C GLU A 122 28.57 -5.92 11.98
N GLY A 123 27.73 -6.30 12.95
CA GLY A 123 26.30 -6.46 12.81
C GLY A 123 25.57 -5.17 12.41
N VAL A 124 26.07 -4.00 12.80
CA VAL A 124 25.54 -2.70 12.38
C VAL A 124 26.24 -2.21 11.10
N LEU A 125 27.55 -2.46 10.95
CA LEU A 125 28.33 -2.04 9.80
C LEU A 125 27.86 -2.74 8.51
N LYS A 126 27.48 -4.02 8.58
CA LYS A 126 26.89 -4.74 7.44
C LYS A 126 25.60 -4.10 6.94
N GLU A 127 24.83 -3.46 7.83
CA GLU A 127 23.59 -2.77 7.48
C GLU A 127 23.86 -1.42 6.82
N LEU A 128 24.94 -0.74 7.22
CA LEU A 128 25.42 0.48 6.59
C LEU A 128 25.89 0.21 5.14
N VAL A 129 26.70 -0.83 4.96
CA VAL A 129 27.32 -1.14 3.66
C VAL A 129 26.37 -1.94 2.76
N GLY A 130 25.42 -2.71 3.31
CA GLY A 130 24.48 -3.50 2.53
C GLY A 130 25.01 -4.86 2.06
N GLU A 131 26.18 -5.28 2.52
CA GLU A 131 26.84 -6.55 2.19
C GLU A 131 27.29 -7.29 3.45
N THR A 132 27.64 -8.57 3.31
CA THR A 132 28.25 -9.36 4.39
C THR A 132 29.70 -8.94 4.60
N LEU A 133 30.05 -8.56 5.83
CA LEU A 133 31.40 -8.15 6.21
C LEU A 133 32.00 -9.22 7.13
N GLU A 134 33.19 -9.70 6.80
CA GLU A 134 33.90 -10.71 7.60
C GLU A 134 35.38 -10.39 7.69
N VAL A 135 35.94 -10.58 8.89
CA VAL A 135 37.36 -10.36 9.21
C VAL A 135 38.15 -11.69 9.16
N GLY A 136 37.50 -12.81 8.80
CA GLY A 136 38.01 -14.18 8.98
C GLY A 136 39.31 -14.55 8.24
N ASN A 137 39.84 -13.66 7.39
CA ASN A 137 41.12 -13.84 6.71
C ASN A 137 42.28 -13.03 7.33
N HIS A 138 42.03 -12.27 8.40
CA HIS A 138 43.04 -11.48 9.09
C HIS A 138 43.75 -12.30 10.17
N ASP A 139 45.02 -11.97 10.42
CA ASP A 139 45.78 -12.59 11.51
C ASP A 139 45.36 -12.02 12.88
N ALA A 140 45.77 -12.70 13.96
CA ALA A 140 45.40 -12.34 15.32
C ALA A 140 45.85 -10.92 15.73
N GLN A 141 46.97 -10.41 15.23
CA GLN A 141 47.43 -9.05 15.55
C GLN A 141 46.57 -8.00 14.86
N ALA A 142 46.15 -8.26 13.62
CA ALA A 142 45.21 -7.40 12.92
C ALA A 142 43.85 -7.33 13.63
N ILE A 143 43.34 -8.46 14.14
CA ILE A 143 42.09 -8.49 14.93
C ILE A 143 42.23 -7.68 16.23
N ILE A 144 43.35 -7.81 16.95
CA ILE A 144 43.59 -7.03 18.18
C ILE A 144 43.65 -5.53 17.87
N ALA A 145 44.34 -5.13 16.79
CA ALA A 145 44.40 -3.74 16.37
C ALA A 145 43.01 -3.18 16.01
N LEU A 146 42.18 -3.97 15.32
CA LEU A 146 40.80 -3.62 15.02
C LEU A 146 39.97 -3.42 16.30
N ASP A 147 40.07 -4.32 17.27
CA ASP A 147 39.34 -4.22 18.55
C ASP A 147 39.73 -2.95 19.32
N GLU A 148 41.02 -2.60 19.34
CA GLU A 148 41.51 -1.36 19.95
C GLU A 148 40.97 -0.11 19.24
N LEU A 149 40.92 -0.12 17.91
CA LEU A 149 40.36 0.98 17.12
C LEU A 149 38.85 1.15 17.35
N ILE A 150 38.08 0.05 17.37
CA ILE A 150 36.64 0.08 17.68
C ILE A 150 36.43 0.63 19.10
N LYS A 151 37.21 0.16 20.07
CA LYS A 151 37.13 0.67 21.45
C LYS A 151 37.46 2.17 21.52
N SER A 152 38.47 2.62 20.79
CA SER A 152 38.84 4.04 20.69
C SER A 152 37.73 4.88 20.05
N LEU A 153 37.09 4.37 18.98
CA LEU A 153 36.01 5.02 18.26
C LEU A 153 34.81 5.32 19.17
N PHE A 154 34.41 4.36 20.01
CA PHE A 154 33.31 4.53 20.97
C PHE A 154 33.71 5.24 22.26
N SER A 155 34.99 5.56 22.44
CA SER A 155 35.42 6.36 23.59
C SER A 155 35.07 7.84 23.41
N ASN A 156 34.98 8.56 24.52
CA ASN A 156 34.71 10.01 24.51
C ASN A 156 35.97 10.85 24.27
N ILE A 157 37.15 10.23 24.13
CA ILE A 157 38.44 10.91 24.05
C ILE A 157 38.66 11.58 22.69
N PRO A 158 38.43 10.91 21.54
CA PRO A 158 38.74 11.49 20.25
C PRO A 158 37.83 12.70 19.93
N SER A 159 38.44 13.70 19.30
CA SER A 159 37.74 14.83 18.69
C SER A 159 36.90 14.38 17.48
N HIS A 160 36.08 15.27 16.95
CA HIS A 160 35.22 14.98 15.79
C HIS A 160 36.02 14.47 14.58
N HIS A 161 37.09 15.18 14.20
CA HIS A 161 37.97 14.79 13.10
C HIS A 161 38.69 13.46 13.38
N GLN A 162 39.19 13.28 14.61
CA GLN A 162 39.84 12.02 14.98
C GLN A 162 38.87 10.83 14.92
N LYS A 163 37.58 11.00 15.26
CA LYS A 163 36.59 9.92 15.09
C LYS A 163 36.38 9.56 13.62
N HIS A 164 36.38 10.55 12.72
CA HIS A 164 36.35 10.32 11.28
C HIS A 164 37.56 9.52 10.79
N ASP A 165 38.78 9.93 11.21
CA ASP A 165 40.02 9.23 10.86
C ASP A 165 40.05 7.78 11.40
N ILE A 166 39.62 7.59 12.65
CA ILE A 166 39.54 6.26 13.28
C ILE A 166 38.52 5.40 12.55
N PHE A 167 37.34 5.94 12.22
CA PHE A 167 36.32 5.17 11.51
C PHE A 167 36.80 4.77 10.11
N ASN A 168 37.46 5.66 9.38
CA ASN A 168 38.11 5.32 8.11
C ASN A 168 39.18 4.23 8.27
N SER A 169 39.96 4.28 9.35
CA SER A 169 40.96 3.24 9.66
C SER A 169 40.29 1.89 9.94
N VAL A 170 39.16 1.87 10.64
CA VAL A 170 38.37 0.66 10.89
C VAL A 170 37.84 0.07 9.58
N LEU A 171 37.33 0.90 8.66
CA LEU A 171 36.80 0.45 7.37
C LEU A 171 37.82 -0.31 6.50
N VAL A 172 39.11 0.02 6.62
CA VAL A 172 40.19 -0.69 5.89
C VAL A 172 40.23 -2.17 6.26
N PHE A 173 40.00 -2.53 7.53
CA PHE A 173 39.96 -3.94 7.96
C PHE A 173 38.84 -4.73 7.27
N TYR A 174 37.78 -4.04 6.83
CA TYR A 174 36.65 -4.65 6.10
C TYR A 174 36.76 -4.48 4.59
N ASN A 175 37.93 -4.10 4.07
CA ASN A 175 38.15 -3.82 2.65
C ASN A 175 37.16 -2.78 2.08
N LYS A 176 36.87 -1.75 2.87
CA LYS A 176 36.05 -0.60 2.45
C LYS A 176 36.90 0.65 2.30
N GLY A 177 36.58 1.43 1.26
CA GLY A 177 37.21 2.72 1.02
C GLY A 177 36.91 3.73 2.15
N PRO A 178 37.74 4.77 2.31
CA PRO A 178 37.48 5.81 3.28
C PRO A 178 36.20 6.57 2.89
N ILE A 179 35.42 6.96 3.89
CA ILE A 179 34.28 7.85 3.71
C ILE A 179 34.72 9.31 3.72
N SER A 180 34.01 10.13 2.96
CA SER A 180 34.20 11.58 2.91
C SER A 180 33.80 12.23 4.23
N LEU A 181 34.37 13.41 4.49
CA LEU A 181 34.01 14.20 5.65
C LEU A 181 32.53 14.66 5.57
N SER A 182 32.05 15.01 4.38
CA SER A 182 30.65 15.41 4.14
C SER A 182 29.65 14.32 4.54
N PHE A 183 29.92 13.06 4.16
CA PHE A 183 29.09 11.92 4.56
C PHE A 183 29.12 11.68 6.07
N PHE A 184 30.32 11.77 6.67
CA PHE A 184 30.49 11.63 8.12
C PHE A 184 29.75 12.71 8.92
N GLU A 185 29.85 13.97 8.49
CA GLU A 185 29.19 15.12 9.12
C GLU A 185 27.66 15.05 8.98
N LYS A 186 27.15 14.49 7.88
CA LYS A 186 25.71 14.33 7.68
C LYS A 186 25.10 13.30 8.63
N TYR A 187 25.67 12.10 8.72
CA TYR A 187 25.00 10.97 9.40
C TYR A 187 25.58 10.60 10.75
N PHE A 188 26.91 10.58 10.90
CA PHE A 188 27.53 10.01 12.09
C PHE A 188 27.87 11.09 13.12
N LYS A 189 28.61 12.11 12.69
CA LYS A 189 29.20 13.12 13.59
C LYS A 189 29.96 12.43 14.75
N ARG A 190 30.24 13.19 15.81
CA ARG A 190 30.85 12.63 17.04
C ARG A 190 29.85 11.80 17.84
N SER A 191 28.57 12.17 17.79
CA SER A 191 27.50 11.63 18.63
C SER A 191 27.06 10.22 18.24
N ALA A 192 27.20 9.81 16.97
CA ALA A 192 26.85 8.43 16.59
C ALA A 192 27.72 7.38 17.29
N PHE A 193 28.92 7.74 17.76
CA PHE A 193 29.83 6.82 18.43
C PHE A 193 29.87 7.07 19.94
N SER A 194 28.77 7.47 20.58
CA SER A 194 28.66 7.48 22.05
C SER A 194 28.45 6.07 22.61
N ASP A 195 27.69 5.26 21.88
CA ASP A 195 27.27 3.90 22.22
C ASP A 195 26.75 3.21 20.96
N MET A 196 26.53 1.89 21.03
CA MET A 196 26.10 1.09 19.89
C MET A 196 24.70 1.50 19.37
N ASP A 197 23.78 1.86 20.26
CA ASP A 197 22.42 2.27 19.90
C ASP A 197 22.41 3.59 19.11
N SER A 198 23.32 4.50 19.43
CA SER A 198 23.53 5.76 18.72
C SER A 198 24.14 5.54 17.34
N PHE A 199 25.02 4.54 17.20
CA PHE A 199 25.58 4.14 15.91
C PHE A 199 24.50 3.51 15.04
N GLN A 200 23.70 2.61 15.60
CA GLN A 200 22.57 1.99 14.91
C GLN A 200 21.55 3.03 14.44
N ARG A 201 21.18 4.01 15.28
CA ARG A 201 20.27 5.11 14.89
C ARG A 201 20.84 5.99 13.78
N ALA A 202 22.15 6.23 13.78
CA ALA A 202 22.82 6.97 12.70
C ALA A 202 22.76 6.19 11.37
N VAL A 203 23.00 4.87 11.41
CA VAL A 203 22.85 3.99 10.24
C VAL A 203 21.40 3.97 9.75
N GLU A 204 20.42 3.87 10.65
CA GLU A 204 19.00 3.91 10.27
C GLU A 204 18.61 5.23 9.59
N THR A 205 19.12 6.36 10.10
CA THR A 205 18.92 7.69 9.48
C THR A 205 19.50 7.73 8.07
N TYR A 206 20.71 7.18 7.87
CA TYR A 206 21.29 7.01 6.54
C TYR A 206 20.42 6.11 5.64
N GLN A 207 19.94 4.98 6.17
CA GLN A 207 19.16 4.02 5.40
C GLN A 207 17.84 4.61 4.89
N ILE A 208 17.16 5.44 5.71
CA ILE A 208 15.93 6.16 5.31
C ILE A 208 16.17 7.08 4.11
N ASP A 209 17.31 7.77 4.07
CA ASP A 209 17.67 8.64 2.93
C ASP A 209 18.13 7.79 1.72
N ALA A 210 18.98 6.79 1.96
CA ALA A 210 19.55 5.92 0.91
C ALA A 210 18.50 5.15 0.12
N ILE A 211 17.54 4.50 0.81
CA ILE A 211 16.49 3.68 0.20
C ILE A 211 15.51 4.48 -0.69
N ARG A 212 15.49 5.80 -0.54
CA ARG A 212 14.69 6.69 -1.40
C ARG A 212 15.35 6.95 -2.75
N ILE A 213 16.67 6.80 -2.83
CA ILE A 213 17.50 7.18 -3.99
C ILE A 213 18.04 5.94 -4.71
N TYR A 214 18.41 4.88 -3.97
CA TYR A 214 19.14 3.73 -4.51
C TYR A 214 18.35 2.41 -4.37
N PRO A 215 18.55 1.46 -5.30
CA PRO A 215 17.93 0.14 -5.26
C PRO A 215 18.57 -0.81 -4.24
N THR A 216 19.80 -0.53 -3.80
CA THR A 216 20.52 -1.33 -2.79
C THR A 216 21.32 -0.41 -1.85
N PHE A 217 21.58 -0.86 -0.62
CA PHE A 217 22.44 -0.14 0.31
C PHE A 217 23.92 -0.17 -0.06
N GLU A 218 24.35 -1.15 -0.87
CA GLU A 218 25.71 -1.22 -1.38
C GLU A 218 25.99 -0.10 -2.38
N ASP A 219 25.08 0.09 -3.36
CA ASP A 219 25.19 1.19 -4.33
C ASP A 219 25.09 2.55 -3.62
N ALA A 220 24.18 2.66 -2.64
CA ALA A 220 24.04 3.85 -1.82
C ALA A 220 25.33 4.16 -1.04
N PHE A 221 25.92 3.14 -0.39
CA PHE A 221 27.12 3.34 0.41
C PHE A 221 28.28 3.77 -0.49
N ILE A 222 28.52 3.08 -1.60
CA ILE A 222 29.59 3.41 -2.55
C ILE A 222 29.46 4.85 -3.05
N SER A 223 28.26 5.23 -3.48
CA SER A 223 28.00 6.54 -4.09
C SER A 223 28.01 7.68 -3.07
N MET A 224 27.31 7.51 -1.94
CA MET A 224 27.15 8.56 -0.93
C MET A 224 28.40 8.74 -0.07
N SER A 225 29.09 7.65 0.27
CA SER A 225 30.28 7.73 1.15
C SER A 225 31.49 8.34 0.47
N SER A 226 31.60 8.23 -0.87
CA SER A 226 32.72 8.78 -1.63
C SER A 226 32.46 10.21 -2.14
N SER A 227 31.29 10.78 -1.86
CA SER A 227 30.90 12.10 -2.37
C SER A 227 31.55 13.22 -1.58
N ASP A 228 32.26 14.14 -2.24
CA ASP A 228 32.84 15.33 -1.62
C ASP A 228 31.77 16.27 -1.04
N ASP A 229 30.62 16.38 -1.71
CA ASP A 229 29.44 17.10 -1.23
C ASP A 229 28.18 16.28 -1.43
N ILE A 230 27.76 15.63 -0.35
CA ILE A 230 26.57 14.78 -0.33
C ILE A 230 25.28 15.57 -0.58
N SER A 231 25.29 16.90 -0.42
CA SER A 231 24.11 17.75 -0.58
C SER A 231 23.53 17.66 -2.00
N TYR A 232 24.38 17.45 -3.02
CA TYR A 232 23.93 17.25 -4.41
C TYR A 232 23.14 15.96 -4.59
N ILE A 233 23.56 14.87 -3.95
CA ILE A 233 22.83 13.59 -3.97
C ILE A 233 21.49 13.76 -3.22
N LEU A 234 21.55 14.37 -2.04
CA LEU A 234 20.36 14.57 -1.20
C LEU A 234 19.39 15.63 -1.74
N ALA A 235 19.78 16.45 -2.71
CA ALA A 235 18.90 17.44 -3.34
C ALA A 235 17.65 16.82 -3.98
N GLN A 236 17.70 15.55 -4.37
CA GLN A 236 16.55 14.83 -4.93
C GLN A 236 15.47 14.56 -3.88
N ILE A 237 15.87 14.46 -2.61
CA ILE A 237 15.02 14.08 -1.49
C ILE A 237 14.86 15.20 -0.45
N SER A 238 15.49 16.35 -0.71
CA SER A 238 15.40 17.54 0.11
C SER A 238 14.04 18.23 -0.05
N LYS A 239 13.69 19.05 0.95
CA LYS A 239 12.47 19.85 0.93
C LYS A 239 12.48 20.76 -0.30
N LYS A 240 11.35 20.79 -1.00
CA LYS A 240 11.16 21.63 -2.19
C LYS A 240 10.62 22.99 -1.77
N ASP A 241 11.14 24.03 -2.41
CA ASP A 241 10.58 25.37 -2.29
C ASP A 241 9.25 25.45 -3.05
N THR A 242 8.20 25.93 -2.38
CA THR A 242 6.86 26.07 -2.93
C THR A 242 6.53 27.50 -3.34
N THR A 243 7.45 28.46 -3.20
CA THR A 243 7.24 29.87 -3.60
C THR A 243 6.71 30.02 -5.02
N SER A 244 7.24 29.25 -5.97
CA SER A 244 6.82 29.25 -7.38
C SER A 244 5.34 28.93 -7.62
N TYR A 245 4.68 28.24 -6.69
CA TYR A 245 3.24 27.99 -6.75
C TYR A 245 2.43 29.26 -6.44
N GLY A 246 2.93 30.11 -5.54
CA GLY A 246 2.31 31.38 -5.17
C GLY A 246 2.21 32.36 -6.34
N ASP A 247 3.16 32.32 -7.27
CA ASP A 247 3.19 33.17 -8.46
C ASP A 247 2.20 32.72 -9.56
N ARG A 248 1.64 31.51 -9.44
CA ARG A 248 0.65 31.01 -10.41
C ARG A 248 -0.67 31.77 -10.29
N THR A 249 -1.42 31.84 -11.38
CA THR A 249 -2.83 32.28 -11.34
C THR A 249 -3.68 31.23 -10.61
N GLU A 250 -4.80 31.63 -10.02
CA GLU A 250 -5.73 30.64 -9.46
C GLU A 250 -6.23 29.67 -10.54
N TRP A 251 -6.41 28.41 -10.16
CA TRP A 251 -6.94 27.38 -11.06
C TRP A 251 -8.45 27.48 -11.14
N GLY A 252 -8.94 28.34 -12.02
CA GLY A 252 -10.38 28.56 -12.27
C GLY A 252 -10.73 28.50 -13.75
N CYS A 253 -9.97 27.74 -14.55
CA CYS A 253 -10.11 27.76 -16.01
C CYS A 253 -11.31 26.96 -16.54
N ILE A 254 -12.06 26.27 -15.68
CA ILE A 254 -13.20 25.44 -16.09
C ILE A 254 -14.53 26.09 -15.73
N ASN A 255 -15.53 25.85 -16.57
CA ASN A 255 -16.93 26.15 -16.27
C ASN A 255 -17.53 24.94 -15.55
N ASN A 256 -17.79 25.08 -14.26
CA ASN A 256 -18.27 23.99 -13.42
C ASN A 256 -19.67 23.51 -13.86
N ILE A 257 -19.78 22.21 -14.14
CA ILE A 257 -21.03 21.52 -14.44
C ILE A 257 -21.64 21.04 -13.13
N GLU A 258 -22.93 21.35 -12.94
CA GLU A 258 -23.70 20.94 -11.75
C GLU A 258 -23.80 19.42 -11.63
N ASP A 259 -23.81 18.91 -10.40
CA ASP A 259 -23.73 17.47 -10.12
C ASP A 259 -24.86 16.67 -10.80
N LYS A 260 -26.08 17.22 -10.81
CA LYS A 260 -27.26 16.63 -11.49
C LYS A 260 -27.11 16.48 -13.01
N LEU A 261 -26.15 17.17 -13.62
CA LEU A 261 -25.89 17.17 -15.06
C LEU A 261 -24.70 16.27 -15.43
N LEU A 262 -23.86 15.87 -14.48
CA LEU A 262 -22.69 15.02 -14.76
C LEU A 262 -23.04 13.68 -15.45
N PRO A 263 -24.19 13.03 -15.15
CA PRO A 263 -24.58 11.81 -15.87
C PRO A 263 -24.76 11.98 -17.38
N ASP A 264 -24.99 13.21 -17.87
CA ASP A 264 -25.09 13.55 -19.29
C ASP A 264 -23.74 13.35 -20.05
N LEU A 265 -22.64 13.22 -19.31
CA LEU A 265 -21.29 13.00 -19.85
C LEU A 265 -20.93 11.51 -19.97
N GLY A 266 -21.81 10.61 -19.54
CA GLY A 266 -21.62 9.17 -19.71
C GLY A 266 -21.77 8.73 -21.17
N TYR A 267 -20.84 7.93 -21.69
CA TYR A 267 -20.98 7.37 -23.05
C TYR A 267 -22.14 6.40 -23.17
N ILE A 268 -22.42 5.65 -22.10
CA ILE A 268 -23.53 4.69 -22.05
C ILE A 268 -24.86 5.44 -22.03
N SER A 269 -24.99 6.47 -21.19
CA SER A 269 -26.19 7.32 -21.13
C SER A 269 -26.40 8.06 -22.46
N ALA A 270 -25.37 8.68 -23.03
CA ALA A 270 -25.49 9.38 -24.31
C ALA A 270 -25.91 8.43 -25.45
N LYS A 271 -25.34 7.22 -25.52
CA LYS A 271 -25.72 6.23 -26.54
C LYS A 271 -27.14 5.71 -26.33
N GLN A 272 -27.53 5.44 -25.08
CA GLN A 272 -28.89 4.98 -24.74
C GLN A 272 -29.93 6.03 -25.07
N VAL A 273 -29.72 7.29 -24.69
CA VAL A 273 -30.65 8.40 -24.98
C VAL A 273 -30.78 8.62 -26.49
N ARG A 274 -29.67 8.63 -27.25
CA ARG A 274 -29.70 8.73 -28.72
C ARG A 274 -30.44 7.54 -29.36
N GLN A 275 -30.23 6.33 -28.84
CA GLN A 275 -30.93 5.13 -29.30
C GLN A 275 -32.43 5.19 -28.99
N GLU A 276 -32.82 5.54 -27.77
CA GLU A 276 -34.22 5.67 -27.36
C GLU A 276 -34.98 6.69 -28.20
N VAL A 277 -34.37 7.84 -28.49
CA VAL A 277 -34.96 8.86 -29.36
C VAL A 277 -35.17 8.33 -30.78
N THR A 278 -34.20 7.57 -31.31
CA THR A 278 -34.31 6.93 -32.64
C THR A 278 -35.42 5.88 -32.66
N GLU A 279 -35.51 5.06 -31.61
CA GLU A 279 -36.53 4.01 -31.46
C GLU A 279 -37.93 4.60 -31.30
N ARG A 280 -38.08 5.67 -30.51
CA ARG A 280 -39.33 6.40 -30.30
C ARG A 280 -39.78 7.08 -31.59
N LYS A 281 -38.88 7.79 -32.29
CA LYS A 281 -39.18 8.41 -33.59
C LYS A 281 -39.65 7.37 -34.61
N TRP A 282 -38.96 6.24 -34.70
CA TRP A 282 -39.37 5.16 -35.57
C TRP A 282 -40.77 4.61 -35.21
N LEU A 283 -41.07 4.45 -33.91
CA LEU A 283 -42.38 4.00 -33.46
C LEU A 283 -43.49 5.00 -33.84
N ILE A 284 -43.28 6.31 -33.61
CA ILE A 284 -44.20 7.37 -34.00
C ILE A 284 -44.51 7.29 -35.50
N GLU A 285 -43.47 7.24 -36.34
CA GLU A 285 -43.61 7.13 -37.80
C GLU A 285 -44.41 5.88 -38.21
N GLN A 286 -44.25 4.76 -37.50
CA GLN A 286 -45.05 3.56 -37.78
C GLN A 286 -46.51 3.68 -37.34
N LEU A 287 -46.79 4.30 -36.18
CA LEU A 287 -48.15 4.50 -35.69
C LEU A 287 -48.92 5.51 -36.55
N GLU A 288 -48.28 6.59 -36.98
CA GLU A 288 -48.84 7.57 -37.93
C GLU A 288 -49.18 6.88 -39.26
N LEU A 289 -48.23 6.12 -39.82
CA LEU A 289 -48.42 5.39 -41.06
C LEU A 289 -49.55 4.34 -40.96
N LEU A 290 -49.69 3.69 -39.80
CA LEU A 290 -50.80 2.78 -39.51
C LEU A 290 -52.13 3.51 -39.44
N SER A 291 -52.18 4.69 -38.79
CA SER A 291 -53.39 5.52 -38.72
C SER A 291 -53.84 5.98 -40.11
N GLU A 292 -52.90 6.37 -40.98
CA GLU A 292 -53.16 6.84 -42.35
C GLU A 292 -53.59 5.71 -43.28
N LYS A 293 -52.85 4.60 -43.30
CA LYS A 293 -53.07 3.50 -44.27
C LYS A 293 -54.09 2.47 -43.82
N GLY A 294 -54.47 2.47 -42.55
CA GLY A 294 -55.54 1.65 -42.01
C GLY A 294 -55.18 0.17 -41.79
N GLU A 295 -56.17 -0.61 -41.36
CA GLU A 295 -56.03 -2.01 -40.95
C GLU A 295 -55.46 -2.94 -42.04
N ARG A 296 -55.72 -2.65 -43.32
CA ARG A 296 -55.13 -3.42 -44.43
C ARG A 296 -53.60 -3.34 -44.45
N TYR A 297 -53.04 -2.20 -44.07
CA TYR A 297 -51.60 -2.03 -43.95
C TYR A 297 -51.04 -2.85 -42.78
N LEU A 298 -51.72 -2.85 -41.62
CA LEU A 298 -51.37 -3.69 -40.47
C LEU A 298 -51.33 -5.18 -40.85
N LYS A 299 -52.32 -5.67 -41.61
CA LYS A 299 -52.36 -7.06 -42.09
C LYS A 299 -51.21 -7.40 -43.04
N GLY A 300 -50.73 -6.44 -43.84
CA GLY A 300 -49.60 -6.59 -44.75
C GLY A 300 -48.21 -6.44 -44.14
N LEU A 301 -48.08 -6.04 -42.86
CA LEU A 301 -46.80 -5.93 -42.18
C LEU A 301 -46.19 -7.31 -41.89
N THR A 302 -44.87 -7.42 -42.05
CA THR A 302 -44.14 -8.64 -41.68
C THR A 302 -44.18 -8.87 -40.17
N ILE A 303 -44.15 -10.14 -39.74
CA ILE A 303 -44.12 -10.53 -38.31
C ILE A 303 -42.98 -9.81 -37.57
N LYS A 304 -41.80 -9.70 -38.21
CA LYS A 304 -40.64 -8.99 -37.65
C LYS A 304 -40.95 -7.52 -37.34
N LYS A 305 -41.67 -6.81 -38.21
CA LYS A 305 -42.06 -5.41 -37.96
C LYS A 305 -43.10 -5.30 -36.86
N LYS A 306 -44.11 -6.19 -36.85
CA LYS A 306 -45.13 -6.22 -35.79
C LYS A 306 -44.53 -6.44 -34.41
N ASN A 307 -43.65 -7.43 -34.27
CA ASN A 307 -42.93 -7.70 -33.02
C ASN A 307 -42.06 -6.53 -32.58
N LYS A 308 -41.45 -5.81 -33.53
CA LYS A 308 -40.63 -4.62 -33.23
C LYS A 308 -41.49 -3.47 -32.70
N ILE A 309 -42.67 -3.24 -33.30
CA ILE A 309 -43.64 -2.25 -32.81
C ILE A 309 -44.12 -2.63 -31.41
N ASP A 310 -44.52 -3.88 -31.17
CA ASP A 310 -44.95 -4.36 -29.84
C ASP A 310 -43.86 -4.30 -28.78
N ALA A 311 -42.60 -4.53 -29.18
CA ALA A 311 -41.47 -4.38 -28.28
C ALA A 311 -41.29 -2.91 -27.85
N TYR A 312 -41.40 -1.96 -28.78
CA TYR A 312 -41.27 -0.53 -28.46
C TYR A 312 -42.50 0.04 -27.76
N LEU A 313 -43.71 -0.42 -28.09
CA LEU A 313 -44.93 -0.07 -27.34
C LEU A 313 -44.81 -0.48 -25.87
N ARG A 314 -44.28 -1.67 -25.58
CA ARG A 314 -43.99 -2.10 -24.21
C ARG A 314 -42.86 -1.29 -23.57
N LYS A 315 -41.81 -0.96 -24.33
CA LYS A 315 -40.67 -0.18 -23.82
C LYS A 315 -41.08 1.25 -23.42
N PHE A 316 -42.02 1.86 -24.12
CA PHE A 316 -42.48 3.24 -23.88
C PHE A 316 -43.86 3.29 -23.19
N ASP A 317 -44.19 2.26 -22.41
CA ASP A 317 -45.40 2.15 -21.58
C ASP A 317 -46.66 2.56 -22.33
N SER A 318 -46.98 1.83 -23.40
CA SER A 318 -48.15 2.11 -24.22
C SER A 318 -49.46 1.90 -23.46
N VAL A 319 -50.45 2.73 -23.79
CA VAL A 319 -51.81 2.64 -23.24
C VAL A 319 -52.68 1.56 -23.89
N PHE A 320 -52.20 0.89 -24.94
CA PHE A 320 -52.96 -0.17 -25.59
C PHE A 320 -53.14 -1.39 -24.67
N LEU A 321 -54.38 -1.87 -24.57
CA LEU A 321 -54.73 -3.06 -23.78
C LEU A 321 -54.05 -4.34 -24.32
N HIS A 322 -53.82 -4.38 -25.64
CA HIS A 322 -53.21 -5.50 -26.35
C HIS A 322 -52.21 -4.97 -27.39
N GLY A 323 -51.10 -5.68 -27.58
CA GLY A 323 -50.13 -5.35 -28.64
C GLY A 323 -50.71 -5.57 -30.04
N ILE A 324 -50.21 -4.86 -31.04
CA ILE A 324 -50.68 -4.90 -32.43
C ILE A 324 -50.55 -6.27 -33.12
N ASN A 325 -49.74 -7.18 -32.56
CA ASN A 325 -49.64 -8.56 -33.03
C ASN A 325 -50.61 -9.53 -32.33
N SER A 326 -51.34 -9.06 -31.31
CA SER A 326 -52.36 -9.84 -30.62
C SER A 326 -53.59 -10.03 -31.51
N SER A 327 -54.20 -11.21 -31.47
CA SER A 327 -55.51 -11.46 -32.09
C SER A 327 -56.64 -10.65 -31.43
N LEU A 328 -56.41 -10.14 -30.22
CA LEU A 328 -57.34 -9.31 -29.47
C LEU A 328 -57.11 -7.81 -29.68
N PHE A 329 -56.15 -7.42 -30.52
CA PHE A 329 -55.94 -6.02 -30.84
C PHE A 329 -57.09 -5.47 -31.67
N VAL A 330 -57.72 -4.40 -31.18
CA VAL A 330 -58.76 -3.68 -31.92
C VAL A 330 -58.11 -2.51 -32.64
N PHE A 331 -58.26 -2.47 -33.97
CA PHE A 331 -57.70 -1.38 -34.76
C PHE A 331 -58.58 -0.13 -34.64
N ASP A 332 -58.05 0.91 -33.99
CA ASP A 332 -58.68 2.24 -33.91
C ASP A 332 -57.68 3.31 -34.41
N ARG A 333 -58.07 4.05 -35.44
CA ARG A 333 -57.25 5.11 -36.03
C ARG A 333 -57.02 6.26 -35.06
N ASP A 334 -58.06 6.66 -34.34
CA ASP A 334 -58.00 7.79 -33.41
C ASP A 334 -57.15 7.42 -32.20
N GLU A 335 -57.21 6.16 -31.76
CA GLU A 335 -56.34 5.63 -30.70
C GLU A 335 -54.87 5.57 -31.12
N LEU A 336 -54.58 5.13 -32.35
CA LEU A 336 -53.23 5.13 -32.92
C LEU A 336 -52.66 6.55 -33.05
N SER A 337 -53.46 7.53 -33.51
CA SER A 337 -53.04 8.93 -33.61
C SER A 337 -52.88 9.60 -32.24
N ARG A 338 -53.72 9.26 -31.25
CA ARG A 338 -53.54 9.73 -29.87
C ARG A 338 -52.27 9.18 -29.25
N GLU A 339 -51.98 7.90 -29.48
CA GLU A 339 -50.77 7.27 -28.96
C GLU A 339 -49.50 7.80 -29.65
N SER A 340 -49.54 8.04 -30.97
CA SER A 340 -48.43 8.69 -31.67
C SER A 340 -48.20 10.11 -31.13
N ALA A 341 -49.26 10.88 -30.87
CA ALA A 341 -49.17 12.22 -30.29
C ALA A 341 -48.71 12.22 -28.82
N ARG A 342 -49.03 11.19 -28.03
CA ARG A 342 -48.49 11.00 -26.66
C ARG A 342 -46.99 10.71 -26.70
N LEU A 343 -46.56 9.90 -27.67
CA LEU A 343 -45.16 9.56 -27.89
C LEU A 343 -44.38 10.71 -28.53
N ALA A 344 -45.06 11.61 -29.25
CA ALA A 344 -44.49 12.82 -29.85
C ALA A 344 -43.86 13.72 -28.77
N PRO A 345 -42.79 14.45 -29.12
CA PRO A 345 -41.88 15.00 -28.12
C PRO A 345 -42.54 16.17 -27.39
N LEU A 346 -42.99 15.95 -26.15
CA LEU A 346 -43.37 17.03 -25.24
C LEU A 346 -42.39 17.24 -24.09
N GLN A 347 -41.39 16.37 -23.87
CA GLN A 347 -40.39 16.53 -22.79
C GLN A 347 -38.97 15.96 -23.08
N GLU A 348 -38.76 15.09 -24.08
CA GLU A 348 -37.46 14.41 -24.29
C GLU A 348 -36.45 15.15 -25.21
N ASP A 349 -36.90 16.03 -26.12
CA ASP A 349 -36.00 16.91 -26.89
C ASP A 349 -35.21 17.86 -25.97
N GLY A 350 -35.80 18.25 -24.83
CA GLY A 350 -35.15 19.06 -23.82
C GLY A 350 -33.93 18.36 -23.20
N ARG A 351 -34.00 17.04 -22.98
CA ARG A 351 -32.90 16.26 -22.39
C ARG A 351 -31.74 16.09 -23.37
N LEU A 352 -32.00 15.85 -24.66
CA LEU A 352 -30.96 15.85 -25.68
C LEU A 352 -30.29 17.22 -25.81
N ILE A 353 -31.09 18.29 -25.89
CA ILE A 353 -30.57 19.67 -25.98
C ILE A 353 -29.76 20.02 -24.73
N GLN A 354 -30.22 19.61 -23.54
CA GLN A 354 -29.49 19.79 -22.29
C GLN A 354 -28.17 19.02 -22.31
N MET A 355 -28.21 17.74 -22.68
CA MET A 355 -27.02 16.89 -22.78
C MET A 355 -26.00 17.48 -23.77
N GLU A 356 -26.43 17.95 -24.95
CA GLU A 356 -25.55 18.62 -25.92
C GLU A 356 -24.93 19.91 -25.35
N LYS A 357 -25.71 20.72 -24.61
CA LYS A 357 -25.19 21.92 -23.92
C LYS A 357 -24.15 21.53 -22.87
N THR A 358 -24.45 20.53 -22.03
CA THR A 358 -23.54 20.03 -20.99
C THR A 358 -22.25 19.49 -21.62
N GLN A 359 -22.35 18.70 -22.68
CA GLN A 359 -21.21 18.15 -23.43
C GLN A 359 -20.35 19.23 -24.08
N LYS A 360 -20.96 20.32 -24.57
CA LYS A 360 -20.23 21.48 -25.11
C LYS A 360 -19.42 22.20 -24.04
N ILE A 361 -19.98 22.38 -22.84
CA ILE A 361 -19.26 22.93 -21.69
C ILE A 361 -18.08 22.02 -21.31
N ALA A 362 -18.33 20.71 -21.22
CA ALA A 362 -17.31 19.72 -20.88
C ALA A 362 -16.17 19.63 -21.93
N LEU A 363 -16.48 19.82 -23.22
CA LEU A 363 -15.48 19.90 -24.29
C LEU A 363 -14.65 21.18 -24.20
N GLN A 364 -15.26 22.30 -23.81
CA GLN A 364 -14.53 23.53 -23.55
C GLN A 364 -13.60 23.37 -22.34
N ASN A 365 -14.07 22.77 -21.25
CA ASN A 365 -13.25 22.43 -20.08
C ASN A 365 -12.08 21.52 -20.47
N LEU A 366 -12.33 20.48 -21.29
CA LEU A 366 -11.29 19.61 -21.82
C LEU A 366 -10.22 20.39 -22.60
N SER A 367 -10.64 21.35 -23.43
CA SER A 367 -9.71 22.21 -24.18
C SER A 367 -8.83 23.02 -23.24
N ASN A 368 -9.38 23.54 -22.14
CA ASN A 368 -8.62 24.28 -21.13
C ASN A 368 -7.65 23.36 -20.36
N TYR A 369 -8.03 22.12 -20.05
CA TYR A 369 -7.11 21.13 -19.48
C TYR A 369 -5.94 20.82 -20.41
N LEU A 370 -6.22 20.63 -21.70
CA LEU A 370 -5.21 20.32 -22.71
C LEU A 370 -4.25 21.50 -22.92
N ALA A 371 -4.76 22.74 -22.90
CA ALA A 371 -3.99 23.95 -23.11
C ALA A 371 -3.27 24.49 -21.87
N ALA A 372 -3.53 23.94 -20.68
CA ALA A 372 -2.87 24.38 -19.45
C ALA A 372 -1.35 24.27 -19.56
N ASP A 373 -0.59 25.17 -18.95
CA ASP A 373 0.88 25.15 -19.00
C ASP A 373 1.46 23.94 -18.24
N TYR A 374 0.84 23.60 -17.12
CA TYR A 374 1.24 22.53 -16.23
C TYR A 374 0.06 21.64 -15.88
N MET A 375 0.37 20.41 -15.48
CA MET A 375 -0.57 19.52 -14.81
C MET A 375 0.16 18.95 -13.59
N ASP A 376 -0.34 19.24 -12.39
CA ASP A 376 0.26 18.76 -11.15
C ASP A 376 -0.38 17.43 -10.74
N VAL A 377 -1.72 17.34 -10.81
CA VAL A 377 -2.49 16.19 -10.32
C VAL A 377 -3.40 15.61 -11.40
N TYR A 378 -3.28 14.31 -11.65
CA TYR A 378 -4.23 13.53 -12.46
C TYR A 378 -5.15 12.71 -11.55
N ILE A 379 -6.47 12.81 -11.74
CA ILE A 379 -7.46 12.00 -11.02
C ILE A 379 -7.84 10.81 -11.88
N ALA A 380 -7.46 9.61 -11.46
CA ALA A 380 -7.79 8.35 -12.10
C ALA A 380 -9.06 7.75 -11.46
N THR A 381 -10.09 7.48 -12.28
CA THR A 381 -11.39 6.95 -11.81
C THR A 381 -12.12 6.17 -12.91
N SER A 382 -12.94 5.19 -12.54
CA SER A 382 -13.87 4.51 -13.43
C SER A 382 -15.32 4.92 -13.12
N MET A 383 -15.81 5.96 -13.77
CA MET A 383 -17.21 6.39 -13.61
C MET A 383 -18.17 5.50 -14.40
N ARG A 384 -19.05 4.76 -13.70
CA ARG A 384 -20.05 3.85 -14.29
C ARG A 384 -21.47 4.17 -13.84
N SER A 385 -21.65 4.60 -12.60
CA SER A 385 -22.93 5.01 -12.01
C SER A 385 -23.00 6.53 -11.86
N GLU A 386 -24.20 7.08 -11.63
CA GLU A 386 -24.37 8.49 -11.25
C GLU A 386 -23.64 8.83 -9.94
N ALA A 387 -23.68 7.92 -8.97
CA ALA A 387 -22.98 8.06 -7.70
C ALA A 387 -21.46 8.22 -7.90
N ASP A 388 -20.87 7.51 -8.86
CA ASP A 388 -19.43 7.64 -9.19
C ASP A 388 -19.06 9.07 -9.64
N TYR A 389 -19.87 9.67 -10.52
CA TYR A 389 -19.61 11.03 -10.99
C TYR A 389 -19.67 12.04 -9.83
N ILE A 390 -20.65 11.88 -8.95
CA ILE A 390 -20.88 12.79 -7.82
C ILE A 390 -19.79 12.60 -6.77
N SER A 391 -19.46 11.35 -6.41
CA SER A 391 -18.38 10.99 -5.49
C SER A 391 -17.06 11.63 -5.91
N VAL A 392 -16.63 11.40 -7.16
CA VAL A 392 -15.37 11.93 -7.66
C VAL A 392 -15.40 13.46 -7.71
N ASN A 393 -16.48 14.06 -8.19
CA ASN A 393 -16.56 15.52 -8.28
C ASN A 393 -16.53 16.18 -6.90
N ASN A 394 -17.24 15.61 -5.92
CA ASN A 394 -17.27 16.09 -4.54
C ASN A 394 -15.90 15.94 -3.88
N PHE A 395 -15.23 14.80 -4.07
CA PHE A 395 -13.87 14.58 -3.60
C PHE A 395 -12.92 15.64 -4.16
N VAL A 396 -12.93 15.84 -5.49
CA VAL A 396 -12.03 16.80 -6.15
C VAL A 396 -12.28 18.22 -5.66
N LYS A 397 -13.54 18.67 -5.62
CA LYS A 397 -13.90 20.00 -5.07
C LYS A 397 -13.38 20.15 -3.65
N SER A 398 -13.72 19.21 -2.77
CA SER A 398 -13.34 19.26 -1.35
C SER A 398 -11.82 19.25 -1.15
N LEU A 399 -11.08 18.46 -1.93
CA LEU A 399 -9.63 18.38 -1.85
C LEU A 399 -8.96 19.71 -2.23
N PHE A 400 -9.35 20.29 -3.36
CA PHE A 400 -8.71 21.51 -3.86
C PHE A 400 -9.24 22.79 -3.22
N ASP A 401 -10.41 22.75 -2.57
CA ASP A 401 -10.92 23.83 -1.72
C ASP A 401 -10.31 23.81 -0.31
N THR A 402 -9.62 22.72 0.09
CA THR A 402 -8.92 22.66 1.37
C THR A 402 -7.86 23.78 1.45
N PRO A 403 -7.83 24.62 2.51
CA PRO A 403 -6.99 25.82 2.55
C PRO A 403 -5.51 25.57 2.23
N SER A 404 -4.92 24.51 2.81
CA SER A 404 -3.50 24.15 2.58
C SER A 404 -3.18 23.75 1.14
N ILE A 405 -4.17 23.27 0.38
CA ILE A 405 -4.02 22.89 -1.03
C ILE A 405 -4.33 24.07 -1.94
N ARG A 406 -5.34 24.87 -1.61
CA ARG A 406 -5.73 26.05 -2.38
C ARG A 406 -4.58 27.04 -2.52
N GLU A 407 -3.78 27.23 -1.46
CA GLU A 407 -2.58 28.09 -1.46
C GLU A 407 -1.52 27.63 -2.48
N LEU A 408 -1.43 26.32 -2.76
CA LEU A 408 -0.50 25.76 -3.72
C LEU A 408 -0.97 25.96 -5.17
N LYS A 409 -2.18 26.45 -5.42
CA LYS A 409 -2.71 26.77 -6.76
C LYS A 409 -2.47 25.66 -7.80
N LEU A 410 -2.58 24.40 -7.36
CA LEU A 410 -2.27 23.23 -8.17
C LEU A 410 -3.18 23.14 -9.40
N ARG A 411 -2.62 22.67 -10.50
CA ARG A 411 -3.30 22.36 -11.76
C ARG A 411 -3.73 20.92 -11.72
N TYR A 412 -5.02 20.66 -11.82
CA TYR A 412 -5.55 19.29 -11.73
C TYR A 412 -6.56 18.98 -12.82
N PHE A 413 -6.58 17.72 -13.23
CA PHE A 413 -7.54 17.21 -14.20
C PHE A 413 -8.70 16.53 -13.47
N ASN A 414 -9.90 17.14 -13.52
CA ASN A 414 -11.12 16.52 -13.04
C ASN A 414 -11.85 15.83 -14.21
N PRO A 415 -11.80 14.50 -14.34
CA PRO A 415 -12.41 13.78 -15.45
C PRO A 415 -13.93 13.92 -15.50
N THR A 416 -14.59 14.16 -14.35
CA THR A 416 -16.06 14.36 -14.28
C THR A 416 -16.52 15.62 -15.01
N GLN A 417 -15.61 16.57 -15.27
CA GLN A 417 -15.90 17.87 -15.89
C GLN A 417 -15.47 17.93 -17.36
N SER A 418 -15.13 16.78 -17.96
CA SER A 418 -14.55 16.68 -19.31
C SER A 418 -15.30 15.67 -20.17
N TRP A 419 -15.39 15.94 -21.48
CA TRP A 419 -16.06 15.04 -22.42
C TRP A 419 -15.52 15.17 -23.85
N ILE A 420 -15.52 14.05 -24.57
CA ILE A 420 -15.19 13.95 -25.99
C ILE A 420 -15.93 12.76 -26.61
N ASP A 421 -16.53 12.87 -27.80
CA ASP A 421 -17.40 11.81 -28.35
C ASP A 421 -16.63 10.51 -28.70
N ASP A 422 -15.33 10.61 -29.01
CA ASP A 422 -14.51 9.48 -29.42
C ASP A 422 -13.82 8.77 -28.23
N ARG A 423 -14.07 7.47 -28.10
CA ARG A 423 -13.47 6.62 -27.07
C ARG A 423 -11.94 6.54 -27.19
N VAL A 424 -11.41 6.52 -28.41
CA VAL A 424 -9.95 6.47 -28.60
C VAL A 424 -9.32 7.79 -28.16
N ALA A 425 -9.88 8.92 -28.58
CA ALA A 425 -9.47 10.25 -28.14
C ALA A 425 -9.54 10.38 -26.60
N LYS A 426 -10.57 9.84 -25.94
CA LYS A 426 -10.63 9.79 -24.47
C LYS A 426 -9.41 9.09 -23.87
N GLY A 427 -9.08 7.90 -24.36
CA GLY A 427 -7.90 7.16 -23.88
C GLY A 427 -6.59 7.91 -24.12
N LEU A 428 -6.47 8.64 -25.24
CA LEU A 428 -5.32 9.51 -25.51
C LEU A 428 -5.25 10.71 -24.56
N VAL A 429 -6.39 11.31 -24.22
CA VAL A 429 -6.47 12.38 -23.22
C VAL A 429 -6.00 11.87 -21.87
N GLU A 430 -6.53 10.74 -21.40
CA GLU A 430 -6.15 10.12 -20.12
C GLU A 430 -4.64 9.82 -20.08
N ALA A 431 -4.11 9.20 -21.14
CA ALA A 431 -2.67 8.91 -21.26
C ALA A 431 -1.80 10.18 -21.27
N LEU A 432 -2.25 11.24 -21.96
CA LEU A 432 -1.55 12.52 -22.00
C LEU A 432 -1.59 13.21 -20.64
N MET A 433 -2.74 13.23 -19.95
CA MET A 433 -2.87 13.81 -18.62
C MET A 433 -1.99 13.06 -17.62
N LEU A 434 -1.99 11.72 -17.65
CA LEU A 434 -1.13 10.88 -16.83
C LEU A 434 0.36 11.18 -17.08
N LYS A 435 0.75 11.34 -18.35
CA LYS A 435 2.14 11.70 -18.72
C LYS A 435 2.52 13.09 -18.22
N ARG A 436 1.62 14.06 -18.29
CA ARG A 436 1.88 15.46 -17.90
C ARG A 436 1.85 15.69 -16.38
N ALA A 437 1.00 14.96 -15.67
CA ALA A 437 0.82 15.12 -14.23
C ALA A 437 2.09 14.75 -13.44
N SER A 438 2.33 15.46 -12.34
CA SER A 438 3.45 15.17 -11.43
C SER A 438 3.11 14.07 -10.42
N MET A 439 1.83 13.90 -10.09
CA MET A 439 1.30 12.83 -9.25
C MET A 439 -0.07 12.35 -9.74
N THR A 440 -0.47 11.16 -9.31
CA THR A 440 -1.79 10.58 -9.61
C THR A 440 -2.56 10.32 -8.32
N ILE A 441 -3.83 10.70 -8.28
CA ILE A 441 -4.77 10.26 -7.26
C ILE A 441 -5.71 9.25 -7.91
N TYR A 442 -5.66 8.01 -7.45
CA TYR A 442 -6.55 6.95 -7.87
C TYR A 442 -7.73 6.83 -6.91
N MET A 443 -8.93 7.02 -7.44
CA MET A 443 -10.18 6.84 -6.71
C MET A 443 -10.54 5.37 -6.74
N ALA A 444 -10.27 4.64 -5.64
CA ALA A 444 -10.63 3.24 -5.53
C ALA A 444 -12.12 3.12 -5.21
N GLN A 445 -12.91 2.99 -6.28
CA GLN A 445 -14.37 2.91 -6.18
C GLN A 445 -14.80 1.47 -5.85
N LYS A 446 -16.09 1.27 -5.60
CA LYS A 446 -16.65 -0.04 -5.24
C LYS A 446 -16.28 -1.13 -6.25
N SER A 447 -16.29 -0.81 -7.54
CA SER A 447 -15.86 -1.70 -8.62
C SER A 447 -14.90 -0.99 -9.58
N ASP A 448 -13.69 -1.51 -9.72
CA ASP A 448 -12.70 -0.94 -10.63
C ASP A 448 -12.53 -1.76 -11.91
N THR A 449 -11.82 -1.18 -12.87
CA THR A 449 -11.39 -1.86 -14.09
C THR A 449 -9.89 -2.10 -14.04
N PHE A 450 -9.44 -3.20 -14.66
CA PHE A 450 -8.03 -3.44 -14.97
C PHE A 450 -7.32 -2.23 -15.61
N GLY A 451 -8.05 -1.44 -16.40
CA GLY A 451 -7.51 -0.23 -17.03
C GLY A 451 -7.01 0.82 -16.02
N LYS A 452 -7.71 1.04 -14.91
CA LYS A 452 -7.30 2.06 -13.93
C LYS A 452 -6.19 1.58 -12.99
N ASP A 453 -6.19 0.30 -12.64
CA ASP A 453 -5.03 -0.30 -11.95
C ASP A 453 -3.77 -0.18 -12.83
N SER A 454 -3.91 -0.28 -14.16
CA SER A 454 -2.79 -0.07 -15.08
C SER A 454 -2.30 1.39 -15.12
N GLU A 455 -3.18 2.40 -14.98
CA GLU A 455 -2.78 3.80 -14.87
C GLU A 455 -1.96 4.07 -13.59
N ALA A 456 -2.39 3.54 -12.46
CA ALA A 456 -1.65 3.61 -11.20
C ALA A 456 -0.27 2.94 -11.33
N SER A 457 -0.20 1.74 -11.92
CA SER A 457 1.06 1.02 -12.14
C SER A 457 2.01 1.79 -13.07
N VAL A 458 1.49 2.38 -14.15
CA VAL A 458 2.29 3.17 -15.09
C VAL A 458 2.85 4.43 -14.42
N ALA A 459 2.05 5.12 -13.60
CA ALA A 459 2.53 6.27 -12.83
C ALA A 459 3.66 5.88 -11.87
N LEU A 460 3.50 4.80 -11.10
CA LEU A 460 4.54 4.33 -10.18
C LEU A 460 5.83 3.94 -10.92
N GLY A 461 5.72 3.21 -12.03
CA GLY A 461 6.87 2.78 -12.84
C GLY A 461 7.64 3.94 -13.50
N GLN A 462 6.97 5.09 -13.70
CA GLN A 462 7.60 6.36 -14.10
C GLN A 462 8.23 7.13 -12.93
N GLY A 463 8.17 6.61 -11.70
CA GLY A 463 8.64 7.28 -10.48
C GLY A 463 7.72 8.37 -9.96
N LYS A 464 6.47 8.45 -10.45
CA LYS A 464 5.50 9.43 -9.97
C LYS A 464 4.80 8.91 -8.70
N PRO A 465 4.55 9.78 -7.70
CA PRO A 465 3.75 9.40 -6.54
C PRO A 465 2.33 9.03 -6.95
N VAL A 466 1.80 7.96 -6.36
CA VAL A 466 0.41 7.56 -6.50
C VAL A 466 -0.25 7.53 -5.13
N ILE A 467 -1.31 8.32 -4.99
CA ILE A 467 -2.19 8.30 -3.83
C ILE A 467 -3.42 7.49 -4.22
N VAL A 468 -3.76 6.46 -3.46
CA VAL A 468 -5.04 5.75 -3.59
C VAL A 468 -5.97 6.27 -2.52
N TYR A 469 -7.06 6.92 -2.94
CA TYR A 469 -8.13 7.31 -2.05
C TYR A 469 -9.16 6.18 -1.99
N VAL A 470 -9.44 5.71 -0.78
CA VAL A 470 -10.43 4.67 -0.54
C VAL A 470 -11.38 5.15 0.56
N PRO A 471 -12.67 5.36 0.27
CA PRO A 471 -13.63 5.86 1.26
C PRO A 471 -13.72 4.99 2.51
N LYS A 472 -14.08 5.61 3.65
CA LYS A 472 -14.40 4.91 4.90
C LYS A 472 -15.67 5.46 5.53
N LEU A 473 -16.29 4.66 6.40
CA LEU A 473 -17.42 5.10 7.20
C LEU A 473 -16.92 5.62 8.54
N VAL A 474 -17.29 6.86 8.84
CA VAL A 474 -17.16 7.45 10.18
C VAL A 474 -18.53 7.96 10.61
N ILE A 475 -18.95 7.61 11.82
CA ILE A 475 -20.18 8.11 12.42
C ILE A 475 -19.79 8.93 13.66
N GLU A 476 -20.01 10.24 13.57
CA GLU A 476 -19.77 11.19 14.65
C GLU A 476 -21.03 11.25 15.53
N GLY A 477 -21.05 10.48 16.63
CA GLY A 477 -22.16 10.44 17.58
C GLY A 477 -21.69 10.56 19.03
N ARG A 478 -22.48 10.02 19.98
CA ARG A 478 -22.06 9.93 21.40
C ARG A 478 -20.74 9.19 21.56
N GLU A 479 -20.53 8.19 20.72
CA GLU A 479 -19.27 7.48 20.54
C GLU A 479 -18.90 7.61 19.06
N GLN A 480 -17.65 7.96 18.78
CA GLN A 480 -17.14 8.00 17.40
C GLN A 480 -16.96 6.56 16.91
N ILE A 481 -17.59 6.23 15.78
CA ILE A 481 -17.42 4.93 15.13
C ILE A 481 -16.59 5.14 13.87
N ASP A 482 -15.30 4.85 13.93
CA ASP A 482 -14.42 4.81 12.76
C ASP A 482 -14.12 3.34 12.39
N VAL A 483 -14.64 2.90 11.25
CA VAL A 483 -14.49 1.49 10.82
C VAL A 483 -13.02 1.11 10.63
N GLU A 484 -12.17 2.06 10.19
CA GLU A 484 -10.75 1.78 9.96
C GLU A 484 -10.01 1.43 11.27
N GLU A 485 -10.41 2.02 12.41
CA GLU A 485 -9.77 1.76 13.71
C GLU A 485 -10.00 0.32 14.18
N TYR A 486 -11.16 -0.26 13.90
CA TYR A 486 -11.44 -1.66 14.21
C TYR A 486 -10.58 -2.59 13.36
N PHE A 487 -10.44 -2.32 12.06
CA PHE A 487 -9.59 -3.12 11.17
C PHE A 487 -8.08 -3.00 11.46
N LYS A 488 -7.64 -1.91 12.09
CA LYS A 488 -6.25 -1.74 12.57
C LYS A 488 -6.01 -2.30 13.96
N SER A 489 -7.07 -2.68 14.69
CA SER A 489 -6.95 -3.15 16.07
C SER A 489 -6.40 -4.59 16.12
N SER A 490 -5.65 -4.89 17.18
CA SER A 490 -5.20 -6.27 17.42
C SER A 490 -6.38 -7.17 17.78
N ARG A 491 -6.27 -8.47 17.48
CA ARG A 491 -7.29 -9.47 17.82
C ARG A 491 -7.66 -9.45 19.31
N GLY A 492 -6.67 -9.28 20.20
CA GLY A 492 -6.93 -9.15 21.64
C GLY A 492 -7.84 -7.96 21.98
N LYS A 493 -7.56 -6.79 21.41
CA LYS A 493 -8.42 -5.60 21.59
C LYS A 493 -9.82 -5.80 21.00
N LEU A 494 -9.93 -6.47 19.85
CA LEU A 494 -11.22 -6.79 19.26
C LEU A 494 -12.03 -7.75 20.14
N ALA A 495 -11.38 -8.76 20.74
CA ALA A 495 -12.01 -9.70 21.65
C ALA A 495 -12.52 -9.01 22.92
N ASP A 496 -11.72 -8.11 23.51
CA ASP A 496 -12.14 -7.31 24.67
C ASP A 496 -13.40 -6.47 24.36
N ILE A 497 -13.44 -5.83 23.20
CA ILE A 497 -14.61 -5.04 22.77
C ILE A 497 -15.82 -5.96 22.55
N TYR A 498 -15.64 -7.08 21.86
CA TYR A 498 -16.72 -8.04 21.58
C TYR A 498 -17.35 -8.57 22.88
N ASN A 499 -16.53 -8.98 23.84
CA ASN A 499 -16.99 -9.50 25.14
C ASN A 499 -17.69 -8.44 26.00
N SER A 500 -17.44 -7.16 25.73
CA SER A 500 -18.09 -6.02 26.41
C SER A 500 -19.43 -5.61 25.78
N LEU A 501 -19.83 -6.21 24.65
CA LEU A 501 -21.09 -5.87 23.99
C LEU A 501 -22.30 -6.29 24.84
N PRO A 502 -23.37 -5.48 24.88
CA PRO A 502 -24.60 -5.87 25.57
C PRO A 502 -25.29 -7.01 24.79
N GLY A 503 -25.34 -8.22 25.38
CA GLY A 503 -26.04 -9.39 24.84
C GLY A 503 -26.88 -10.12 25.90
N GLU A 504 -28.12 -10.46 25.54
CA GLU A 504 -29.00 -11.39 26.25
C GLU A 504 -28.41 -12.81 26.16
N GLY A 505 -27.99 -13.38 27.29
CA GLY A 505 -27.56 -14.77 27.37
C GLY A 505 -26.04 -14.96 27.36
N SER A 506 -25.40 -14.64 28.48
CA SER A 506 -24.10 -15.19 28.87
C SER A 506 -24.19 -16.72 29.00
N GLY A 507 -24.07 -17.43 27.89
CA GLY A 507 -23.81 -18.88 27.88
C GLY A 507 -22.32 -19.10 27.69
N GLU A 508 -21.76 -20.08 28.40
CA GLU A 508 -20.35 -20.52 28.35
C GLU A 508 -19.89 -21.05 26.95
N GLU A 509 -20.65 -20.81 25.87
CA GLU A 509 -20.39 -21.28 24.50
C GLU A 509 -19.92 -20.17 23.52
N ASP A 510 -19.95 -18.89 23.90
CA ASP A 510 -19.58 -17.74 23.03
C ASP A 510 -18.19 -17.14 23.33
N GLU A 511 -17.24 -17.92 23.86
CA GLU A 511 -15.84 -17.47 23.89
C GLU A 511 -15.30 -17.42 22.45
N ILE A 512 -14.71 -16.28 22.05
CA ILE A 512 -14.03 -16.15 20.76
C ILE A 512 -12.93 -17.21 20.69
N ASN A 513 -13.19 -18.28 19.93
CA ASN A 513 -12.20 -19.29 19.60
C ASN A 513 -11.29 -18.77 18.46
N ASP A 514 -10.09 -19.33 18.34
CA ASP A 514 -9.11 -19.05 17.28
C ASP A 514 -9.64 -19.33 15.85
N THR A 515 -10.80 -19.98 15.74
CA THR A 515 -11.46 -20.31 14.47
C THR A 515 -12.36 -19.21 13.91
N ILE A 516 -12.74 -18.19 14.70
CA ILE A 516 -13.57 -17.07 14.22
C ILE A 516 -12.70 -16.04 13.49
N ASP A 517 -13.07 -15.72 12.25
CA ASP A 517 -12.41 -14.69 11.43
C ASP A 517 -12.57 -13.28 12.04
N ASP A 518 -11.51 -12.48 12.01
CA ASP A 518 -11.51 -11.10 12.53
C ASP A 518 -12.62 -10.26 11.87
N GLU A 519 -12.93 -10.52 10.60
CA GLU A 519 -14.01 -9.84 9.88
C GLU A 519 -15.39 -10.11 10.47
N ALA A 520 -15.64 -11.33 10.95
CA ALA A 520 -16.90 -11.68 11.59
C ALA A 520 -17.03 -10.98 12.95
N ILE A 521 -15.94 -10.94 13.73
CA ILE A 521 -15.88 -10.22 15.01
C ILE A 521 -16.18 -8.73 14.78
N ILE A 522 -15.49 -8.10 13.83
CA ILE A 522 -15.69 -6.68 13.48
C ILE A 522 -17.11 -6.44 13.01
N SER A 523 -17.68 -7.32 12.17
CA SER A 523 -19.07 -7.20 11.71
C SER A 523 -20.07 -7.16 12.88
N THR A 524 -19.89 -8.02 13.87
CA THR A 524 -20.77 -8.05 15.07
C THR A 524 -20.58 -6.80 15.93
N ILE A 525 -19.34 -6.36 16.15
CA ILE A 525 -19.04 -5.12 16.88
C ILE A 525 -19.71 -3.92 16.19
N LEU A 526 -19.52 -3.77 14.88
CA LEU A 526 -20.12 -2.69 14.11
C LEU A 526 -21.65 -2.77 14.12
N ASN A 527 -22.24 -3.96 14.03
CA ASN A 527 -23.68 -4.13 14.10
C ASN A 527 -24.24 -3.63 15.44
N SER A 528 -23.61 -3.97 16.56
CA SER A 528 -24.03 -3.48 17.87
C SER A 528 -23.85 -1.95 18.00
N LYS A 529 -22.66 -1.44 17.66
CA LYS A 529 -22.30 -0.02 17.78
C LYS A 529 -23.18 0.87 16.90
N ILE A 530 -23.29 0.57 15.60
CA ILE A 530 -24.08 1.37 14.66
C ILE A 530 -25.57 1.25 14.99
N SER A 531 -26.06 0.07 15.38
CA SER A 531 -27.47 -0.08 15.80
C SER A 531 -27.80 0.73 17.05
N SER A 532 -26.81 1.00 17.92
CA SER A 532 -26.98 1.86 19.10
C SER A 532 -26.79 3.36 18.83
N ALA A 533 -26.24 3.73 17.67
CA ALA A 533 -26.04 5.13 17.29
C ALA A 533 -27.38 5.82 17.03
N ASP A 534 -27.46 7.12 17.34
CA ASP A 534 -28.66 7.89 17.07
C ASP A 534 -28.86 8.14 15.57
N ASP A 535 -30.12 8.29 15.17
CA ASP A 535 -30.51 8.45 13.78
C ASP A 535 -29.93 9.71 13.14
N ALA A 536 -29.67 10.77 13.91
CA ALA A 536 -29.09 12.01 13.40
C ALA A 536 -27.65 11.78 12.92
N SER A 537 -26.82 11.17 13.76
CA SER A 537 -25.44 10.81 13.41
C SER A 537 -25.38 9.85 12.22
N ILE A 538 -26.29 8.87 12.12
CA ILE A 538 -26.36 7.98 10.96
C ILE A 538 -26.76 8.75 9.70
N CYS A 539 -27.77 9.63 9.76
CA CYS A 539 -28.17 10.48 8.64
C CYS A 539 -27.03 11.38 8.17
N ASP A 540 -26.26 11.98 9.08
CA ASP A 540 -25.10 12.81 8.74
C ASP A 540 -23.99 12.01 8.05
N ALA A 541 -23.69 10.81 8.58
CA ALA A 541 -22.77 9.89 7.92
C ALA A 541 -23.26 9.54 6.51
N VAL A 542 -24.53 9.14 6.36
CA VAL A 542 -25.15 8.83 5.06
C VAL A 542 -25.03 9.99 4.08
N ARG A 543 -25.32 11.23 4.49
CA ARG A 543 -25.15 12.42 3.63
C ARG A 543 -23.72 12.59 3.12
N SER A 544 -22.74 12.27 3.96
CA SER A 544 -21.33 12.41 3.58
C SER A 544 -20.84 11.31 2.63
N ILE A 545 -21.33 10.08 2.78
CA ILE A 545 -20.79 8.90 2.07
C ILE A 545 -21.71 8.29 1.02
N TRP A 546 -22.97 8.75 0.85
CA TRP A 546 -23.93 8.05 -0.01
C TRP A 546 -23.43 7.81 -1.44
N ALA A 547 -22.69 8.78 -1.99
CA ALA A 547 -22.14 8.72 -3.34
C ALA A 547 -20.93 7.78 -3.40
N ASP A 548 -20.03 7.88 -2.41
CA ASP A 548 -18.86 6.99 -2.28
C ASP A 548 -19.29 5.52 -2.12
N PHE A 549 -20.37 5.27 -1.37
CA PHE A 549 -20.90 3.94 -1.07
C PHE A 549 -21.92 3.45 -2.11
N ASP A 550 -22.32 4.32 -3.05
CA ASP A 550 -23.34 4.05 -4.06
C ASP A 550 -24.62 3.43 -3.44
N LEU A 551 -25.15 4.10 -2.41
CA LEU A 551 -26.24 3.57 -1.58
C LEU A 551 -27.54 3.34 -2.37
N TYR A 552 -27.73 4.03 -3.49
CA TYR A 552 -28.85 3.78 -4.42
C TYR A 552 -28.75 2.39 -5.07
N ASN A 553 -27.55 1.96 -5.43
CA ASN A 553 -27.34 0.63 -6.02
C ASN A 553 -27.26 -0.46 -4.94
N GLU A 554 -26.97 -0.14 -3.67
CA GLU A 554 -27.03 -1.10 -2.56
C GLU A 554 -28.45 -1.51 -2.16
N VAL A 555 -29.48 -0.87 -2.70
CA VAL A 555 -30.90 -1.19 -2.44
C VAL A 555 -31.26 -2.65 -2.76
N HIS A 556 -30.46 -3.36 -3.57
CA HIS A 556 -30.66 -4.79 -3.81
C HIS A 556 -30.51 -5.67 -2.55
N ARG A 557 -29.86 -5.15 -1.50
CA ARG A 557 -29.73 -5.80 -0.18
C ARG A 557 -30.95 -5.57 0.73
N VAL A 558 -31.85 -4.68 0.33
CA VAL A 558 -33.11 -4.37 1.01
C VAL A 558 -34.22 -5.27 0.45
N PRO A 559 -35.12 -5.81 1.29
CA PRO A 559 -36.28 -6.58 0.84
C PRO A 559 -37.13 -5.82 -0.20
N ASP A 560 -37.69 -6.54 -1.19
CA ASP A 560 -38.40 -5.95 -2.33
C ASP A 560 -39.54 -5.00 -1.93
N ASP A 561 -40.27 -5.33 -0.86
CA ASP A 561 -41.39 -4.56 -0.31
C ASP A 561 -40.95 -3.25 0.37
N LEU A 562 -39.66 -3.10 0.72
CA LEU A 562 -39.11 -1.93 1.39
C LEU A 562 -38.21 -1.07 0.48
N LYS A 563 -37.94 -1.49 -0.76
CA LYS A 563 -37.01 -0.78 -1.67
C LYS A 563 -37.46 0.63 -2.01
N GLU A 564 -38.74 0.83 -2.28
CA GLU A 564 -39.31 2.14 -2.61
C GLU A 564 -39.18 3.09 -1.42
N LYS A 565 -39.61 2.63 -0.23
CA LYS A 565 -39.51 3.36 1.03
C LYS A 565 -38.06 3.74 1.39
N TYR A 566 -37.12 2.82 1.18
CA TYR A 566 -35.69 3.10 1.37
C TYR A 566 -35.19 4.21 0.43
N ARG A 567 -35.57 4.17 -0.86
CA ARG A 567 -35.18 5.18 -1.85
C ARG A 567 -35.76 6.55 -1.53
N GLU A 568 -37.05 6.60 -1.18
CA GLU A 568 -37.72 7.85 -0.77
C GLU A 568 -37.04 8.46 0.46
N TRP A 569 -36.74 7.63 1.47
CA TRP A 569 -36.01 8.09 2.65
C TRP A 569 -34.62 8.63 2.28
N LEU A 570 -33.84 7.89 1.49
CA LEU A 570 -32.49 8.29 1.07
C LEU A 570 -32.51 9.62 0.29
N ASP A 571 -33.43 9.77 -0.65
CA ASP A 571 -33.68 11.01 -1.39
C ASP A 571 -33.93 12.18 -0.44
N THR A 572 -34.75 11.95 0.58
CA THR A 572 -35.14 13.01 1.52
C THR A 572 -33.98 13.39 2.44
N VAL A 573 -33.16 12.43 2.89
CA VAL A 573 -31.96 12.69 3.71
C VAL A 573 -30.88 13.45 2.93
N ILE A 574 -30.66 13.09 1.66
CA ILE A 574 -29.67 13.75 0.79
C ILE A 574 -30.10 15.18 0.45
N LYS A 575 -31.39 15.40 0.15
CA LYS A 575 -31.91 16.72 -0.28
C LYS A 575 -32.21 17.66 0.89
N ASN A 576 -32.50 17.14 2.09
CA ASN A 576 -32.93 17.93 3.23
C ASN A 576 -32.06 17.66 4.48
N VAL A 577 -31.26 18.66 4.85
CA VAL A 577 -30.33 18.61 5.99
C VAL A 577 -31.06 18.51 7.34
N HIS A 578 -32.36 18.84 7.41
CA HIS A 578 -33.12 18.84 8.66
C HIS A 578 -33.74 17.49 9.05
N ILE A 579 -33.68 16.48 8.19
CA ILE A 579 -34.29 15.18 8.46
C ILE A 579 -33.29 14.24 9.10
N ASN A 580 -33.50 13.97 10.38
CA ASN A 580 -32.56 13.22 11.22
C ASN A 580 -33.21 11.97 11.84
N THR A 581 -34.23 11.44 11.18
CA THR A 581 -35.00 10.29 11.64
C THR A 581 -34.96 9.19 10.61
N ILE A 582 -34.83 7.95 11.06
CA ILE A 582 -34.82 6.77 10.20
C ILE A 582 -36.07 5.97 10.50
N ASP A 583 -36.77 5.54 9.47
CA ASP A 583 -37.92 4.68 9.69
C ASP A 583 -37.48 3.32 10.25
N VAL A 584 -38.16 2.86 11.30
CA VAL A 584 -37.84 1.63 12.02
C VAL A 584 -37.79 0.42 11.08
N SER A 585 -38.64 0.38 10.04
CA SER A 585 -38.68 -0.75 9.10
C SER A 585 -37.45 -0.84 8.20
N ILE A 586 -36.74 0.27 7.95
CA ILE A 586 -35.56 0.29 7.06
C ILE A 586 -34.23 0.33 7.84
N ARG A 587 -34.26 0.75 9.11
CA ARG A 587 -33.06 1.02 9.91
C ARG A 587 -32.10 -0.18 9.97
N GLU A 588 -32.62 -1.36 10.29
CA GLU A 588 -31.81 -2.58 10.36
C GLU A 588 -31.15 -2.92 9.02
N HIS A 589 -31.88 -2.75 7.91
CA HIS A 589 -31.36 -2.99 6.57
C HIS A 589 -30.30 -1.97 6.15
N LEU A 590 -30.49 -0.69 6.49
CA LEU A 590 -29.50 0.35 6.28
C LEU A 590 -28.20 0.04 7.03
N VAL A 591 -28.29 -0.34 8.31
CA VAL A 591 -27.11 -0.72 9.11
C VAL A 591 -26.35 -1.87 8.44
N ARG A 592 -27.06 -2.91 7.98
CA ARG A 592 -26.44 -4.02 7.24
C ARG A 592 -25.77 -3.58 5.94
N VAL A 593 -26.39 -2.66 5.19
CA VAL A 593 -25.82 -2.08 3.96
C VAL A 593 -24.53 -1.34 4.29
N LEU A 594 -24.55 -0.44 5.28
CA LEU A 594 -23.39 0.34 5.70
C LEU A 594 -22.22 -0.58 6.09
N ILE A 595 -22.47 -1.57 6.94
CA ILE A 595 -21.43 -2.53 7.39
C ILE A 595 -20.86 -3.30 6.20
N ALA A 596 -21.71 -3.88 5.36
CA ALA A 596 -21.26 -4.69 4.23
C ALA A 596 -20.41 -3.87 3.25
N THR A 597 -20.81 -2.64 2.96
CA THR A 597 -20.06 -1.76 2.05
C THR A 597 -18.76 -1.25 2.68
N SER A 598 -18.77 -0.91 3.98
CA SER A 598 -17.56 -0.53 4.71
C SER A 598 -16.51 -1.63 4.72
N ILE A 599 -16.90 -2.88 5.02
CA ILE A 599 -15.98 -4.03 5.02
C ILE A 599 -15.32 -4.20 3.64
N ASN A 600 -16.07 -4.04 2.55
CA ASN A 600 -15.49 -4.11 1.21
C ASN A 600 -14.44 -3.02 0.97
N PHE A 601 -14.68 -1.78 1.43
CA PHE A 601 -13.69 -0.71 1.31
C PHE A 601 -12.46 -0.91 2.20
N GLU A 602 -12.60 -1.52 3.37
CA GLU A 602 -11.45 -1.85 4.22
C GLU A 602 -10.59 -2.95 3.60
N LYS A 603 -11.22 -4.00 3.05
CA LYS A 603 -10.52 -5.02 2.24
C LYS A 603 -9.72 -4.38 1.12
N ARG A 604 -10.32 -3.43 0.40
CA ARG A 604 -9.64 -2.71 -0.69
C ARG A 604 -8.45 -1.87 -0.18
N ALA A 605 -8.60 -1.14 0.92
CA ALA A 605 -7.48 -0.41 1.51
C ALA A 605 -6.33 -1.34 1.90
N LYS A 606 -6.65 -2.46 2.56
CA LYS A 606 -5.66 -3.48 2.95
C LYS A 606 -4.94 -4.05 1.72
N ILE A 607 -5.68 -4.33 0.64
CA ILE A 607 -5.10 -4.78 -0.62
C ILE A 607 -4.08 -3.77 -1.13
N PHE A 608 -4.45 -2.49 -1.30
CA PHE A 608 -3.52 -1.47 -1.81
C PHE A 608 -2.37 -1.13 -0.85
N ARG A 609 -2.56 -1.31 0.45
CA ARG A 609 -1.55 -0.98 1.46
C ARG A 609 -0.52 -2.09 1.66
N GLU A 610 -0.94 -3.35 1.60
CA GLU A 610 -0.15 -4.49 2.11
C GLU A 610 0.01 -5.66 1.14
N VAL A 611 -1.01 -5.95 0.31
CA VAL A 611 -1.10 -7.26 -0.38
C VAL A 611 -0.83 -7.14 -1.88
N HIS A 612 -1.22 -6.03 -2.51
CA HIS A 612 -1.27 -5.97 -3.97
C HIS A 612 0.15 -5.89 -4.57
N PRO A 613 0.51 -6.74 -5.55
CA PRO A 613 1.82 -6.66 -6.21
C PRO A 613 2.07 -5.32 -6.91
N LEU A 614 1.01 -4.64 -7.37
CA LEU A 614 1.11 -3.27 -7.91
C LEU A 614 1.21 -2.18 -6.84
N ALA A 615 1.07 -2.50 -5.55
CA ALA A 615 1.31 -1.55 -4.46
C ALA A 615 2.76 -1.10 -4.39
N LEU A 616 3.67 -1.86 -5.01
CA LEU A 616 5.09 -1.54 -5.20
C LEU A 616 5.46 -1.77 -6.67
N GLN A 617 6.08 -0.79 -7.30
CA GLN A 617 6.61 -0.93 -8.65
C GLN A 617 8.04 -0.43 -8.72
N VAL A 618 8.86 -1.13 -9.49
CA VAL A 618 10.24 -0.69 -9.76
C VAL A 618 10.20 0.50 -10.71
N ILE A 619 10.87 1.58 -10.34
CA ILE A 619 11.16 2.68 -11.25
C ILE A 619 12.14 2.15 -12.30
N LEU A 620 11.67 2.00 -13.54
CA LEU A 620 12.41 1.28 -14.57
C LEU A 620 13.78 1.89 -14.88
N SER A 621 13.96 3.18 -14.64
CA SER A 621 15.21 3.89 -14.89
C SER A 621 16.24 3.79 -13.77
N SER A 622 15.85 3.47 -12.53
CA SER A 622 16.75 3.51 -11.36
C SER A 622 16.75 2.23 -10.51
N GLY A 623 15.81 1.31 -10.74
CA GLY A 623 15.65 0.11 -9.92
C GLY A 623 15.02 0.36 -8.56
N VAL A 624 14.77 1.62 -8.17
CA VAL A 624 14.16 1.97 -6.88
C VAL A 624 12.70 1.53 -6.85
N LEU A 625 12.29 0.80 -5.82
CA LEU A 625 10.88 0.40 -5.66
C LEU A 625 10.07 1.57 -5.10
N ASN A 626 9.01 1.95 -5.79
CA ASN A 626 8.10 3.04 -5.44
C ASN A 626 6.73 2.48 -5.02
N GLY A 627 6.28 2.87 -3.83
CA GLY A 627 5.03 2.41 -3.25
C GLY A 627 3.85 3.35 -3.38
N ILE A 628 2.65 2.80 -3.21
CA ILE A 628 1.38 3.53 -3.15
C ILE A 628 1.14 4.11 -1.76
N LEU A 629 0.62 5.34 -1.70
CA LEU A 629 0.12 5.97 -0.48
C LEU A 629 -1.40 5.80 -0.38
N VAL A 630 -1.90 5.13 0.65
CA VAL A 630 -3.34 4.89 0.82
C VAL A 630 -3.93 5.91 1.80
N THR A 631 -4.94 6.66 1.34
CA THR A 631 -5.63 7.68 2.12
C THR A 631 -7.11 7.36 2.22
N ARG A 632 -7.73 7.74 3.35
CA ARG A 632 -9.09 7.34 3.71
C ARG A 632 -10.05 8.52 3.90
N THR A 633 -9.52 9.73 3.98
CA THR A 633 -10.31 10.98 4.06
C THR A 633 -9.71 12.05 3.16
N VAL A 634 -10.52 13.03 2.76
CA VAL A 634 -10.05 14.19 1.96
C VAL A 634 -8.95 14.95 2.71
N ALA A 635 -9.11 15.14 4.02
CA ALA A 635 -8.11 15.83 4.85
C ALA A 635 -6.76 15.10 4.88
N GLN A 636 -6.78 13.77 5.03
CA GLN A 636 -5.56 12.97 4.96
C GLN A 636 -4.94 13.03 3.56
N CYS A 637 -5.76 12.97 2.50
CA CYS A 637 -5.29 13.11 1.12
C CYS A 637 -4.63 14.47 0.87
N ALA A 638 -5.25 15.57 1.32
CA ALA A 638 -4.69 16.91 1.26
C ALA A 638 -3.33 16.97 1.97
N LYS A 639 -3.20 16.35 3.14
CA LYS A 639 -1.92 16.32 3.84
C LYS A 639 -0.83 15.60 3.03
N ILE A 640 -1.17 14.48 2.41
CA ILE A 640 -0.22 13.72 1.59
C ILE A 640 0.14 14.46 0.30
N VAL A 641 -0.81 15.12 -0.36
CA VAL A 641 -0.52 15.98 -1.51
C VAL A 641 0.46 17.09 -1.11
N GLU A 642 0.24 17.75 0.02
CA GLU A 642 1.15 18.76 0.56
C GLU A 642 2.56 18.18 0.81
N CYS A 643 2.64 17.01 1.46
CA CYS A 643 3.90 16.30 1.70
C CYS A 643 4.64 15.97 0.40
N ILE A 644 3.94 15.54 -0.65
CA ILE A 644 4.53 15.27 -1.97
C ILE A 644 5.08 16.56 -2.61
N VAL A 645 4.29 17.64 -2.61
CA VAL A 645 4.69 18.92 -3.21
C VAL A 645 5.90 19.51 -2.49
N LYS A 646 5.91 19.48 -1.15
CA LYS A 646 7.00 19.99 -0.31
C LYS A 646 8.16 19.01 -0.16
N ASN A 647 7.99 17.76 -0.60
CA ASN A 647 8.90 16.64 -0.33
C ASN A 647 9.22 16.49 1.17
N GLU A 648 8.19 16.62 2.01
CA GLU A 648 8.29 16.60 3.46
C GLU A 648 7.42 15.47 4.02
N PHE A 649 8.04 14.32 4.25
CA PHE A 649 7.38 13.12 4.78
C PHE A 649 7.86 12.81 6.19
N SER A 650 6.97 12.24 7.00
CA SER A 650 7.33 11.59 8.26
C SER A 650 7.56 10.10 7.98
N LEU A 651 8.83 9.69 7.98
CA LEU A 651 9.25 8.36 7.53
C LEU A 651 9.78 7.54 8.70
N VAL A 652 9.46 6.25 8.69
CA VAL A 652 9.94 5.27 9.67
C VAL A 652 10.51 4.06 8.93
N MET A 653 11.66 3.58 9.39
CA MET A 653 12.25 2.35 8.88
C MET A 653 11.59 1.15 9.57
N ASN A 654 11.15 0.18 8.77
CA ASN A 654 10.69 -1.11 9.25
C ASN A 654 11.53 -2.20 8.61
N ARG A 655 12.04 -3.11 9.43
CA ARG A 655 12.92 -4.19 9.01
C ARG A 655 12.30 -5.51 9.42
N ASP A 656 12.05 -6.37 8.44
CA ASP A 656 11.68 -7.76 8.66
C ASP A 656 12.81 -8.70 8.19
N GLU A 657 12.58 -10.01 8.24
CA GLU A 657 13.58 -11.02 7.86
C GLU A 657 14.00 -10.88 6.40
N ASP A 658 13.06 -10.50 5.53
CA ASP A 658 13.20 -10.55 4.08
C ASP A 658 13.40 -9.17 3.43
N ASN A 659 13.03 -8.09 4.10
CA ASN A 659 12.94 -6.75 3.51
C ASN A 659 13.29 -5.62 4.48
N TYR A 660 13.79 -4.55 3.88
CA TYR A 660 13.83 -3.21 4.43
C TYR A 660 12.69 -2.40 3.82
N ARG A 661 11.87 -1.76 4.64
CA ARG A 661 10.71 -0.97 4.21
C ARG A 661 10.76 0.40 4.84
N VAL A 662 10.52 1.44 4.05
CA VAL A 662 10.22 2.77 4.59
C VAL A 662 8.73 3.01 4.54
N ILE A 663 8.16 3.34 5.68
CA ILE A 663 6.74 3.55 5.90
C ILE A 663 6.49 5.04 6.12
N GLU A 664 5.48 5.58 5.43
CA GLU A 664 4.97 6.93 5.70
C GLU A 664 3.99 6.87 6.89
N HIS A 665 4.30 7.63 7.94
CA HIS A 665 3.65 7.51 9.24
C HIS A 665 2.14 7.82 9.21
N ASN A 666 1.70 8.82 8.43
CA ASN A 666 0.31 9.27 8.46
C ASN A 666 -0.66 8.30 7.77
N THR A 667 -0.16 7.51 6.81
CA THR A 667 -0.94 6.55 6.03
C THR A 667 -0.68 5.10 6.44
N GLY A 668 0.47 4.83 7.05
CA GLY A 668 0.97 3.48 7.29
C GLY A 668 1.37 2.75 6.00
N SER A 669 1.48 3.48 4.89
CA SER A 669 1.83 2.91 3.59
C SER A 669 3.34 2.75 3.43
N THR A 670 3.76 1.62 2.86
CA THR A 670 5.15 1.39 2.47
C THR A 670 5.45 2.17 1.20
N ILE A 671 6.40 3.11 1.25
CA ILE A 671 6.77 3.95 0.11
C ILE A 671 8.00 3.45 -0.65
N ARG A 672 8.90 2.72 0.02
CA ARG A 672 10.15 2.20 -0.55
C ARG A 672 10.48 0.84 0.06
N VAL A 673 11.08 -0.04 -0.73
CA VAL A 673 11.49 -1.38 -0.30
C VAL A 673 12.85 -1.75 -0.89
N ILE A 674 13.70 -2.39 -0.09
CA ILE A 674 14.90 -3.11 -0.55
C ILE A 674 14.81 -4.54 0.00
N SER A 675 14.98 -5.54 -0.85
CA SER A 675 15.00 -6.92 -0.41
C SER A 675 16.32 -7.28 0.27
N ARG A 676 16.24 -8.07 1.34
CA ARG A 676 17.35 -8.70 2.06
C ARG A 676 17.74 -10.04 1.46
N HIS A 677 16.92 -10.57 0.55
CA HIS A 677 17.19 -11.83 -0.13
C HIS A 677 18.40 -11.69 -1.06
N ALA A 678 19.45 -12.46 -0.80
CA ALA A 678 20.74 -12.32 -1.48
C ALA A 678 20.65 -12.39 -3.01
N LEU A 679 19.86 -13.32 -3.56
CA LEU A 679 19.68 -13.44 -5.02
C LEU A 679 19.03 -12.19 -5.63
N LEU A 680 18.02 -11.63 -4.95
CA LEU A 680 17.32 -10.45 -5.45
C LEU A 680 18.22 -9.23 -5.38
N ARG A 681 18.93 -9.05 -4.25
CA ARG A 681 19.94 -7.99 -4.12
C ARG A 681 20.98 -8.05 -5.24
N ASN A 682 21.57 -9.23 -5.47
CA ASN A 682 22.59 -9.42 -6.51
C ASN A 682 22.03 -9.17 -7.93
N ALA A 683 20.78 -9.58 -8.20
CA ALA A 683 20.11 -9.32 -9.46
C ALA A 683 19.87 -7.83 -9.69
N PHE A 684 19.26 -7.13 -8.71
CA PHE A 684 19.02 -5.69 -8.79
C PHE A 684 20.33 -4.93 -8.98
N GLN A 685 21.36 -5.27 -8.21
CA GLN A 685 22.69 -4.68 -8.36
C GLN A 685 23.28 -4.92 -9.76
N SER A 686 23.08 -6.10 -10.35
CA SER A 686 23.64 -6.43 -11.68
C SER A 686 22.93 -5.71 -12.83
N TYR A 687 21.62 -5.52 -12.73
CA TYR A 687 20.80 -4.94 -13.81
C TYR A 687 20.61 -3.43 -13.71
N TYR A 688 20.74 -2.85 -12.52
CA TYR A 688 20.61 -1.40 -12.28
C TYR A 688 21.95 -0.74 -11.92
N LYS A 689 23.09 -1.44 -12.07
CA LYS A 689 24.42 -0.84 -11.84
C LYS A 689 24.68 0.30 -12.84
N GLY A 690 24.95 1.49 -12.32
CA GLY A 690 25.41 2.63 -13.12
C GLY A 690 24.32 3.42 -13.84
N SER A 691 23.05 3.25 -13.47
CA SER A 691 21.96 4.19 -13.78
C SER A 691 21.91 5.37 -12.83
#